data_AF-A0AAW4Z6A3-F1
#
_entry.id   AF-A0AAW4Z6A3-F1
#
_cell.length_a   1.000
_cell.length_b   1.000
_cell.length_c   1.000
_cell.angle_alpha   90.00
_cell.angle_beta   90.00
_cell.angle_gamma   90.00
#
_symmetry.space_group_name_H-M   'P 1'
#
loop_
_entity.id
_entity.type
_entity.pdbx_description
1 polymer ?
#
loop_
_entity_poly.entity_id
_entity_poly.type
_entity_poly.pdbx_seq_one_letter_code
_entity_poly.pdbx_strand_id
1 'polypeptide(L)'
;MRKWTYLVATLLMAGTTATFTGCIDTDEPEGIVDLRGAKSELIKAQAAVKLVEVEWQKAQVAYQELVNKSKELSNQYQEYDNQMHALDVKLKELEVERAQAATEQAKAEAEAKIAEANRNKAYWENKMAEEAEIFKAAMLNYQTQTAQAQEAYDNAMKLIEAGKLLLSDGEKAIIDKAQQRLYVASASLEQYYGALKTAQDEYDAAIMAKKTKTLPQLEAALKIAQLTVERQEKVVKENERLLALADEFSSVNWDAEVKALDKKIQDATTEKSKAEKKKSEIVNSAEYHKAADVLKLEKDTLGTENDAAGAKTAWGAYKKASADSLDQCDNFVLKIKAYESEPINAALVELFSRASSTPVGYQNGIFSYVASTYKQKDYNDDLKNIEEAEDPTTVVLTSAPLTTKSQVEAWIKYIDDFGVSGESIAQQQALLQGKKKAADKAAEAYLVGSKEWQVLVDAVSSNGATLKVVPTDKDEENNPSIKTAVKSYNDAITVLGTAITAYNKAYDDLYKKAHDKSITDAKDAKYIEGLIPNIADQEAWNKFNQDKPNATNAEKIAKLEEIVLPAKATEAKKAAEEYVKTNQQVKDAAIAAGAAAWSGSDEETENTKAITDAKNAAIKAFGGISTALNNYATLAQDYYGQDLKENIALEDISGKGAFLTDDAEAAGHKKTLKTTISDENFTKLVAVKYDDSIAKASLKRLSISAFGNTLGVYDNMGRLTPVTETEVREHADANNMTINAASYGLLGAKIETADAVKLCEDLIAAKDKLDEVKTMLTEVLTNLEKEIKANDAKMDPFITEAAKMWAAVEKAQDDVDAAEDAKNAYTADIDAEIISCQSYVDDLTQIQKDLVAQINSITGGTATNPITAEQYADIWKNNVALAEQTLANYQVAVEVAEESIELFKAGKYTLAYNVEKAQLKMDKAQEAYEVALSIYNKALADVKTILETLTK
;
A
#
# COMPACT_ATOMS: atom_id res chain seq x y z
N MET A 1 30.75 -26.87 -1.98
CA MET A 1 32.03 -27.61 -1.91
C MET A 1 33.22 -26.64 -1.77
N ARG A 2 33.67 -26.41 -0.54
CA ARG A 2 35.03 -26.00 -0.19
C ARG A 2 35.41 -26.78 1.06
N LYS A 3 36.53 -27.48 0.97
CA LYS A 3 37.41 -28.09 1.98
C LYS A 3 36.98 -27.89 3.44
N TRP A 4 37.02 -28.95 4.25
CA TRP A 4 37.62 -29.00 5.60
C TRP A 4 37.80 -30.48 5.98
N THR A 5 39.04 -30.95 5.85
CA THR A 5 39.50 -32.24 6.36
C THR A 5 40.74 -31.91 7.18
N TYR A 6 40.57 -31.74 8.49
CA TYR A 6 41.68 -31.70 9.44
C TYR A 6 41.64 -32.98 10.26
N LEU A 7 42.45 -33.91 9.78
CA LEU A 7 42.95 -35.09 10.46
C LEU A 7 43.57 -34.68 11.80
N VAL A 8 42.95 -35.16 12.88
CA VAL A 8 43.60 -35.42 14.16
C VAL A 8 44.52 -36.62 13.95
N ALA A 9 45.77 -36.37 13.52
CA ALA A 9 46.82 -37.37 13.44
C ALA A 9 48.20 -36.71 13.47
N THR A 10 48.59 -36.21 14.64
CA THR A 10 49.98 -35.85 14.95
C THR A 10 50.27 -36.12 16.43
N LEU A 11 50.36 -37.39 16.81
CA LEU A 11 51.08 -37.79 18.03
C LEU A 11 51.35 -39.30 18.05
N LEU A 12 52.42 -39.70 17.37
CA LEU A 12 53.45 -40.65 17.84
C LEU A 12 54.30 -41.02 16.62
N MET A 13 55.44 -40.35 16.44
CA MET A 13 56.68 -40.92 15.89
C MET A 13 57.75 -39.82 15.90
N ALA A 14 58.59 -39.84 16.94
CA ALA A 14 59.94 -39.29 16.91
C ALA A 14 60.78 -40.12 17.90
N GLY A 15 61.81 -40.76 17.38
CA GLY A 15 62.63 -41.70 18.12
C GLY A 15 63.82 -41.08 18.85
N THR A 16 64.73 -41.99 19.20
CA THR A 16 66.14 -41.81 19.59
C THR A 16 66.45 -41.54 21.07
N THR A 17 66.81 -42.65 21.75
CA THR A 17 68.04 -42.85 22.54
C THR A 17 68.54 -41.72 23.46
N ALA A 18 68.52 -41.99 24.76
CA ALA A 18 69.52 -41.48 25.71
C ALA A 18 70.20 -42.68 26.37
N THR A 19 71.52 -42.80 26.18
CA THR A 19 72.40 -43.79 26.80
C THR A 19 72.96 -43.28 28.13
N PHE A 20 73.32 -44.25 28.98
CA PHE A 20 73.92 -44.18 30.32
C PHE A 20 72.90 -43.95 31.45
N THR A 21 72.85 -44.82 32.45
CA THR A 21 74.00 -45.12 33.33
C THR A 21 74.03 -46.56 33.82
N GLY A 22 75.23 -47.00 34.18
CA GLY A 22 75.63 -48.39 34.39
C GLY A 22 74.86 -49.15 35.47
N CYS A 23 74.94 -50.47 35.30
CA CYS A 23 74.55 -51.56 36.16
C CYS A 23 74.32 -51.19 37.63
N ILE A 24 73.06 -51.18 38.05
CA ILE A 24 72.65 -51.82 39.31
C ILE A 24 71.49 -52.74 38.94
N ASP A 25 71.80 -54.03 38.94
CA ASP A 25 70.85 -55.13 39.02
C ASP A 25 69.96 -54.89 40.24
N THR A 26 68.72 -54.53 39.98
CA THR A 26 67.62 -54.86 40.86
C THR A 26 66.66 -55.59 39.95
N ASP A 27 66.90 -56.90 39.81
CA ASP A 27 65.91 -57.84 39.32
C ASP A 27 64.61 -57.55 40.08
N GLU A 28 63.70 -56.83 39.42
CA GLU A 28 62.30 -56.86 39.83
C GLU A 28 61.90 -58.33 39.76
N PRO A 29 61.33 -58.91 40.84
CA PRO A 29 60.88 -60.29 40.80
C PRO A 29 59.94 -60.45 39.60
N GLU A 30 60.05 -61.57 38.86
CA GLU A 30 59.31 -61.83 37.61
C GLU A 30 57.81 -61.44 37.71
N GLY A 31 57.20 -61.64 38.88
CA GLY A 31 55.82 -61.22 39.15
C GLY A 31 55.50 -59.73 39.03
N ILE A 32 56.44 -58.78 39.25
CA ILE A 32 56.19 -57.33 39.10
C ILE A 32 56.26 -56.89 37.62
N VAL A 33 57.11 -57.52 36.82
CA VAL A 33 57.20 -57.28 35.37
C VAL A 33 55.93 -57.79 34.68
N ASP A 34 55.47 -58.98 35.06
CA ASP A 34 54.22 -59.58 34.58
C ASP A 34 53.00 -58.73 34.98
N LEU A 35 52.95 -58.20 36.21
CA LEU A 35 51.87 -57.31 36.67
C LEU A 35 51.84 -55.96 35.92
N ARG A 36 52.99 -55.37 35.55
CA ARG A 36 53.02 -54.17 34.70
C ARG A 36 52.59 -54.47 33.26
N GLY A 37 52.95 -55.64 32.73
CA GLY A 37 52.47 -56.14 31.44
C GLY A 37 50.95 -56.33 31.45
N ALA A 38 50.42 -56.97 32.49
CA ALA A 38 48.99 -57.18 32.72
C ALA A 38 48.22 -55.86 32.77
N LYS A 39 48.72 -54.90 33.55
CA LYS A 39 48.14 -53.57 33.67
C LYS A 39 48.18 -52.78 32.35
N SER A 40 49.24 -52.91 31.56
CA SER A 40 49.36 -52.28 30.25
C SER A 40 48.33 -52.82 29.24
N GLU A 41 48.15 -54.14 29.18
CA GLU A 41 47.15 -54.76 28.31
C GLU A 41 45.71 -54.45 28.79
N LEU A 42 45.45 -54.41 30.10
CA LEU A 42 44.15 -53.97 30.65
C LEU A 42 43.83 -52.51 30.37
N ILE A 43 44.84 -51.61 30.38
CA ILE A 43 44.66 -50.19 29.99
C ILE A 43 44.29 -50.07 28.51
N LYS A 44 44.90 -50.88 27.62
CA LYS A 44 44.52 -50.92 26.19
C LYS A 44 43.09 -51.43 26.01
N ALA A 45 42.70 -52.48 26.73
CA ALA A 45 41.35 -53.02 26.73
C ALA A 45 40.33 -51.97 27.25
N GLN A 46 40.66 -51.24 28.31
CA GLN A 46 39.84 -50.16 28.84
C GLN A 46 39.68 -49.01 27.83
N ALA A 47 40.74 -48.65 27.10
CA ALA A 47 40.69 -47.63 26.06
C ALA A 47 39.82 -48.07 24.87
N ALA A 48 39.89 -49.34 24.48
CA ALA A 48 39.06 -49.90 23.41
C ALA A 48 37.58 -49.95 23.79
N VAL A 49 37.22 -50.34 25.03
CA VAL A 49 35.83 -50.31 25.52
C VAL A 49 35.27 -48.88 25.56
N LYS A 50 36.09 -47.87 25.90
CA LYS A 50 35.68 -46.46 25.81
C LYS A 50 35.46 -46.01 24.36
N LEU A 51 36.21 -46.55 23.40
CA LEU A 51 36.01 -46.28 21.98
C LEU A 51 34.69 -46.88 21.48
N VAL A 52 34.33 -48.09 21.92
CA VAL A 52 33.02 -48.72 21.65
C VAL A 52 31.88 -47.80 22.07
N GLU A 53 31.94 -47.25 23.28
CA GLU A 53 30.92 -46.32 23.81
C GLU A 53 30.79 -45.05 22.93
N VAL A 54 31.91 -44.51 22.44
CA VAL A 54 31.92 -43.33 21.57
C VAL A 54 31.33 -43.62 20.20
N GLU A 55 31.72 -44.72 19.55
CA GLU A 55 31.19 -45.08 18.23
C GLU A 55 29.70 -45.45 18.30
N TRP A 56 29.25 -46.09 19.39
CA TRP A 56 27.82 -46.34 19.62
C TRP A 56 27.02 -45.06 19.87
N GLN A 57 27.57 -44.06 20.57
CA GLN A 57 26.92 -42.76 20.70
C GLN A 57 26.76 -42.06 19.34
N LYS A 58 27.74 -42.18 18.44
CA LYS A 58 27.60 -41.64 17.07
C LYS A 58 26.53 -42.37 16.28
N ALA A 59 26.47 -43.70 16.38
CA ALA A 59 25.42 -44.50 15.76
C ALA A 59 24.03 -44.10 16.30
N GLN A 60 23.91 -43.81 17.60
CA GLN A 60 22.68 -43.34 18.23
C GLN A 60 22.24 -41.95 17.76
N VAL A 61 23.19 -41.01 17.57
CA VAL A 61 22.88 -39.68 17.04
C VAL A 61 22.43 -39.77 15.58
N ALA A 62 23.16 -40.52 14.74
CA ALA A 62 22.79 -40.74 13.34
C ALA A 62 21.42 -41.44 13.22
N TYR A 63 21.11 -42.34 14.16
CA TYR A 63 19.80 -42.97 14.27
C TYR A 63 18.70 -41.95 14.61
N GLN A 64 18.91 -41.07 15.59
CA GLN A 64 17.92 -40.05 15.95
C GLN A 64 17.67 -39.07 14.80
N GLU A 65 18.71 -38.71 14.04
CA GLU A 65 18.60 -37.90 12.82
C GLU A 65 17.76 -38.59 11.75
N LEU A 66 17.95 -39.90 11.55
CA LEU A 66 17.15 -40.72 10.65
C LEU A 66 15.67 -40.76 11.07
N VAL A 67 15.38 -40.96 12.35
CA VAL A 67 14.00 -40.95 12.89
C VAL A 67 13.33 -39.60 12.69
N ASN A 68 14.05 -38.52 12.97
CA ASN A 68 13.53 -37.17 12.78
C ASN A 68 13.24 -36.91 11.30
N LYS A 69 14.12 -37.37 10.39
CA LYS A 69 13.92 -37.26 8.95
C LYS A 69 12.75 -38.09 8.46
N SER A 70 12.56 -39.31 9.00
CA SER A 70 11.40 -40.17 8.73
C SER A 70 10.08 -39.51 9.14
N LYS A 71 10.03 -38.91 10.34
CA LYS A 71 8.84 -38.20 10.84
C LYS A 71 8.54 -36.92 10.04
N GLU A 72 9.57 -36.18 9.67
CA GLU A 72 9.45 -35.01 8.80
C GLU A 72 8.88 -35.41 7.45
N LEU A 73 9.41 -36.48 6.84
CA LEU A 73 8.88 -37.06 5.61
C LEU A 73 7.43 -37.51 5.78
N SER A 74 7.09 -38.28 6.83
CA SER A 74 5.73 -38.79 7.03
C SER A 74 4.68 -37.66 7.04
N ASN A 75 4.97 -36.57 7.74
CA ASN A 75 4.09 -35.39 7.79
C ASN A 75 4.05 -34.66 6.43
N GLN A 76 5.19 -34.49 5.78
CA GLN A 76 5.29 -33.85 4.46
C GLN A 76 4.58 -34.67 3.38
N TYR A 77 4.73 -35.99 3.39
CA TYR A 77 4.06 -36.93 2.48
C TYR A 77 2.56 -36.94 2.67
N GLN A 78 2.05 -36.86 3.91
CA GLN A 78 0.61 -36.74 4.14
C GLN A 78 0.06 -35.42 3.60
N GLU A 79 0.84 -34.33 3.69
CA GLU A 79 0.49 -33.05 3.10
C GLU A 79 0.56 -33.08 1.57
N TYR A 80 1.57 -33.74 0.99
CA TYR A 80 1.70 -33.93 -0.46
C TYR A 80 0.63 -34.85 -1.04
N ASP A 81 0.29 -35.95 -0.38
CA ASP A 81 -0.77 -36.86 -0.80
C ASP A 81 -2.13 -36.14 -0.77
N ASN A 82 -2.42 -35.37 0.28
CA ASN A 82 -3.61 -34.53 0.35
C ASN A 82 -3.65 -33.48 -0.76
N GLN A 83 -2.52 -32.83 -1.06
CA GLN A 83 -2.43 -31.86 -2.17
C GLN A 83 -2.52 -32.52 -3.55
N MET A 84 -1.95 -33.70 -3.72
CA MET A 84 -2.01 -34.49 -4.95
C MET A 84 -3.44 -34.96 -5.18
N HIS A 85 -4.12 -35.49 -4.16
CA HIS A 85 -5.53 -35.88 -4.23
C HIS A 85 -6.44 -34.68 -4.51
N ALA A 86 -6.19 -33.54 -3.86
CA ALA A 86 -6.93 -32.31 -4.13
C ALA A 86 -6.73 -31.85 -5.58
N LEU A 87 -5.51 -31.95 -6.11
CA LEU A 87 -5.20 -31.65 -7.52
C LEU A 87 -5.87 -32.65 -8.47
N ASP A 88 -5.90 -33.94 -8.14
CA ASP A 88 -6.51 -35.00 -8.96
C ASP A 88 -8.05 -34.89 -8.99
N VAL A 89 -8.67 -34.52 -7.86
CA VAL A 89 -10.09 -34.17 -7.77
C VAL A 89 -10.36 -32.91 -8.57
N LYS A 90 -9.54 -31.87 -8.41
CA LYS A 90 -9.67 -30.61 -9.16
C LYS A 90 -9.48 -30.81 -10.66
N LEU A 91 -8.57 -31.68 -11.08
CA LEU A 91 -8.39 -32.07 -12.48
C LEU A 91 -9.67 -32.73 -13.03
N LYS A 92 -10.25 -33.69 -12.31
CA LYS A 92 -11.52 -34.32 -12.70
C LYS A 92 -12.68 -33.32 -12.74
N GLU A 93 -12.76 -32.41 -11.78
CA GLU A 93 -13.76 -31.34 -11.76
C GLU A 93 -13.61 -30.39 -12.95
N LEU A 94 -12.38 -29.97 -13.26
CA LEU A 94 -12.08 -29.10 -14.38
C LEU A 94 -12.30 -29.78 -15.74
N GLU A 95 -12.04 -31.08 -15.84
CA GLU A 95 -12.38 -31.89 -17.03
C GLU A 95 -13.89 -31.99 -17.25
N VAL A 96 -14.67 -32.12 -16.17
CA VAL A 96 -16.13 -32.06 -16.23
C VAL A 96 -16.62 -30.65 -16.58
N GLU A 97 -16.04 -29.61 -16.00
CA GLU A 97 -16.34 -28.19 -16.30
C GLU A 97 -16.07 -27.89 -17.78
N ARG A 98 -14.94 -28.35 -18.31
CA ARG A 98 -14.60 -28.31 -19.73
C ARG A 98 -15.63 -29.05 -20.59
N ALA A 99 -16.07 -30.25 -20.19
CA ALA A 99 -17.04 -31.03 -20.94
C ALA A 99 -18.46 -30.41 -20.93
N GLN A 100 -18.82 -29.68 -19.87
CA GLN A 100 -20.12 -29.03 -19.68
C GLN A 100 -20.16 -27.58 -20.19
N ALA A 101 -19.02 -26.96 -20.45
CA ALA A 101 -18.93 -25.59 -20.91
C ALA A 101 -19.61 -25.38 -22.28
N ALA A 102 -20.63 -24.52 -22.30
CA ALA A 102 -21.42 -24.20 -23.50
C ALA A 102 -20.77 -23.12 -24.38
N THR A 103 -19.78 -22.39 -23.86
CA THR A 103 -19.04 -21.36 -24.59
C THR A 103 -17.57 -21.76 -24.74
N GLU A 104 -16.99 -21.43 -25.89
CA GLU A 104 -15.57 -21.69 -26.16
C GLU A 104 -14.64 -20.94 -25.18
N GLN A 105 -15.09 -19.83 -24.59
CA GLN A 105 -14.35 -19.13 -23.53
C GLN A 105 -14.24 -19.97 -22.25
N ALA A 106 -15.35 -20.57 -21.79
CA ALA A 106 -15.36 -21.37 -20.57
C ALA A 106 -14.59 -22.70 -20.75
N LYS A 107 -14.60 -23.29 -21.96
CA LYS A 107 -13.75 -24.45 -22.28
C LYS A 107 -12.27 -24.10 -22.21
N ALA A 108 -11.86 -22.97 -22.78
CA ALA A 108 -10.47 -22.53 -22.77
C ALA A 108 -9.98 -22.15 -21.36
N GLU A 109 -10.84 -21.56 -20.52
CA GLU A 109 -10.52 -21.28 -19.11
C GLU A 109 -10.37 -22.58 -18.30
N ALA A 110 -11.21 -23.59 -18.56
CA ALA A 110 -11.07 -24.90 -17.94
C ALA A 110 -9.78 -25.62 -18.41
N GLU A 111 -9.45 -25.55 -19.71
CA GLU A 111 -8.21 -26.13 -20.26
C GLU A 111 -6.93 -25.48 -19.71
N ALA A 112 -6.91 -24.16 -19.51
CA ALA A 112 -5.78 -23.47 -18.86
C ALA A 112 -5.60 -23.91 -17.40
N LYS A 113 -6.70 -24.02 -16.65
CA LYS A 113 -6.67 -24.52 -15.27
C LYS A 113 -6.23 -26.00 -15.20
N ILE A 114 -6.57 -26.81 -16.19
CA ILE A 114 -6.10 -28.21 -16.31
C ILE A 114 -4.58 -28.23 -16.55
N ALA A 115 -4.06 -27.39 -17.45
CA ALA A 115 -2.62 -27.31 -17.73
C ALA A 115 -1.81 -26.85 -16.51
N GLU A 116 -2.31 -25.86 -15.76
CA GLU A 116 -1.71 -25.39 -14.51
C GLU A 116 -1.73 -26.48 -13.43
N ALA A 117 -2.87 -27.16 -13.26
CA ALA A 117 -3.00 -28.27 -12.31
C ALA A 117 -2.04 -29.44 -12.64
N ASN A 118 -1.83 -29.74 -13.92
CA ASN A 118 -0.85 -30.74 -14.37
C ASN A 118 0.60 -30.34 -14.08
N ARG A 119 0.97 -29.06 -14.23
CA ARG A 119 2.31 -28.56 -13.84
C ARG A 119 2.53 -28.66 -12.33
N ASN A 120 1.53 -28.28 -11.55
CA ASN A 120 1.58 -28.37 -10.09
C ASN A 120 1.72 -29.83 -9.64
N LYS A 121 1.04 -30.77 -10.29
CA LYS A 121 1.19 -32.21 -10.05
C LYS A 121 2.64 -32.68 -10.28
N ALA A 122 3.24 -32.34 -11.42
CA ALA A 122 4.63 -32.69 -11.74
C ALA A 122 5.66 -32.05 -10.77
N TYR A 123 5.38 -30.85 -10.25
CA TYR A 123 6.21 -30.21 -9.22
C TYR A 123 6.24 -31.03 -7.93
N TRP A 124 5.05 -31.44 -7.44
CA TRP A 124 4.94 -32.24 -6.22
C TRP A 124 5.56 -33.64 -6.38
N GLU A 125 5.43 -34.25 -7.55
CA GLU A 125 6.08 -35.53 -7.87
C GLU A 125 7.62 -35.45 -7.81
N ASN A 126 8.22 -34.37 -8.32
CA ASN A 126 9.67 -34.15 -8.25
C ASN A 126 10.15 -33.87 -6.82
N LYS A 127 9.37 -33.11 -6.04
CA LYS A 127 9.69 -32.80 -4.64
C LYS A 127 9.70 -34.05 -3.77
N MET A 128 8.76 -34.96 -4.00
CA MET A 128 8.70 -36.28 -3.36
C MET A 128 9.95 -37.12 -3.66
N ALA A 129 10.41 -37.12 -4.92
CA ALA A 129 11.61 -37.83 -5.34
C ALA A 129 12.90 -37.25 -4.72
N GLU A 130 13.00 -35.93 -4.57
CA GLU A 130 14.13 -35.27 -3.91
C GLU A 130 14.21 -35.64 -2.41
N GLU A 131 13.08 -35.59 -1.71
CA GLU A 131 12.99 -35.93 -0.29
C GLU A 131 13.32 -37.41 -0.02
N ALA A 132 12.99 -38.30 -0.95
CA ALA A 132 13.37 -39.71 -0.90
C ALA A 132 14.90 -39.95 -0.98
N GLU A 133 15.60 -39.21 -1.85
CA GLU A 133 17.07 -39.31 -1.95
C GLU A 133 17.78 -38.71 -0.72
N ILE A 134 17.21 -37.67 -0.09
CA ILE A 134 17.71 -37.14 1.20
C ILE A 134 17.59 -38.20 2.31
N PHE A 135 16.48 -38.93 2.35
CA PHE A 135 16.26 -40.00 3.32
C PHE A 135 17.26 -41.15 3.13
N LYS A 136 17.47 -41.59 1.89
CA LYS A 136 18.46 -42.61 1.51
C LYS A 136 19.88 -42.25 1.92
N ALA A 137 20.25 -40.97 1.82
CA ALA A 137 21.55 -40.48 2.28
C ALA A 137 21.70 -40.53 3.81
N ALA A 138 20.66 -40.16 4.56
CA ALA A 138 20.64 -40.27 6.02
C ALA A 138 20.76 -41.73 6.50
N MET A 139 20.11 -42.66 5.78
CA MET A 139 20.20 -44.10 6.05
C MET A 139 21.64 -44.63 5.85
N LEU A 140 22.29 -44.27 4.74
CA LEU A 140 23.67 -44.70 4.47
C LEU A 140 24.64 -44.21 5.57
N ASN A 141 24.42 -43.01 6.09
CA ASN A 141 25.20 -42.47 7.21
C ASN A 141 25.02 -43.32 8.48
N TYR A 142 23.79 -43.66 8.85
CA TYR A 142 23.51 -44.52 10.00
C TYR A 142 24.13 -45.92 9.87
N GLN A 143 24.01 -46.56 8.69
CA GLN A 143 24.63 -47.86 8.42
C GLN A 143 26.16 -47.80 8.58
N THR A 144 26.78 -46.72 8.13
CA THR A 144 28.22 -46.50 8.25
C THR A 144 28.65 -46.39 9.71
N GLN A 145 27.95 -45.59 10.51
CA GLN A 145 28.27 -45.41 11.93
C GLN A 145 28.06 -46.70 12.74
N THR A 146 27.05 -47.50 12.40
CA THR A 146 26.79 -48.79 13.06
C THR A 146 27.86 -49.83 12.75
N ALA A 147 28.33 -49.90 11.50
CA ALA A 147 29.45 -50.78 11.13
C ALA A 147 30.75 -50.39 11.85
N GLN A 148 30.99 -49.09 12.04
CA GLN A 148 32.14 -48.59 12.81
C GLN A 148 32.06 -48.94 14.30
N ALA A 149 30.87 -48.89 14.89
CA ALA A 149 30.63 -49.32 16.27
C ALA A 149 30.87 -50.83 16.45
N GLN A 150 30.46 -51.65 15.48
CA GLN A 150 30.70 -53.10 15.49
C GLN A 150 32.19 -53.45 15.37
N GLU A 151 32.93 -52.78 14.48
CA GLU A 151 34.37 -52.97 14.34
C GLU A 151 35.12 -52.57 15.62
N ALA A 152 34.72 -51.45 16.25
CA ALA A 152 35.27 -51.05 17.54
C ALA A 152 35.01 -52.09 18.63
N TYR A 153 33.83 -52.72 18.62
CA TYR A 153 33.43 -53.77 19.56
C TYR A 153 34.28 -55.03 19.40
N ASP A 154 34.44 -55.53 18.19
CA ASP A 154 35.27 -56.71 17.90
C ASP A 154 36.73 -56.49 18.31
N ASN A 155 37.24 -55.27 18.10
CA ASN A 155 38.58 -54.87 18.54
C ASN A 155 38.69 -54.82 20.07
N ALA A 156 37.68 -54.30 20.77
CA ALA A 156 37.65 -54.30 22.22
C ALA A 156 37.64 -55.72 22.79
N MET A 157 36.87 -56.65 22.22
CA MET A 157 36.85 -58.04 22.69
C MET A 157 38.20 -58.73 22.53
N LYS A 158 38.88 -58.56 21.38
CA LYS A 158 40.23 -59.11 21.17
C LYS A 158 41.24 -58.59 22.21
N LEU A 159 41.16 -57.31 22.56
CA LEU A 159 42.06 -56.69 23.54
C LEU A 159 41.76 -57.15 24.97
N ILE A 160 40.48 -57.36 25.32
CA ILE A 160 40.12 -57.96 26.61
C ILE A 160 40.64 -59.39 26.70
N GLU A 161 40.49 -60.22 25.66
CA GLU A 161 41.05 -61.58 25.63
C GLU A 161 42.58 -61.60 25.79
N ALA A 162 43.28 -60.64 25.19
CA ALA A 162 44.73 -60.49 25.38
C ALA A 162 45.08 -60.13 26.83
N GLY A 163 44.31 -59.23 27.46
CA GLY A 163 44.51 -58.83 28.87
C GLY A 163 44.26 -59.95 29.89
N LYS A 164 43.37 -60.90 29.59
CA LYS A 164 43.06 -62.05 30.47
C LYS A 164 44.20 -63.01 30.71
N LEU A 165 45.18 -63.10 29.80
CA LEU A 165 46.30 -64.03 29.92
C LEU A 165 47.19 -63.74 31.13
N LEU A 166 47.01 -62.56 31.74
CA LEU A 166 47.86 -62.02 32.80
C LEU A 166 47.07 -61.73 34.10
N LEU A 167 45.80 -62.16 34.19
CA LEU A 167 44.91 -62.02 35.36
C LEU A 167 44.92 -63.26 36.26
N SER A 168 44.57 -63.12 37.54
CA SER A 168 44.33 -64.27 38.43
C SER A 168 43.03 -65.01 38.08
N ASP A 169 42.92 -66.27 38.47
CA ASP A 169 41.75 -67.12 38.16
C ASP A 169 40.41 -66.49 38.63
N GLY A 170 40.41 -65.84 39.80
CA GLY A 170 39.23 -65.16 40.33
C GLY A 170 38.85 -63.87 39.57
N GLU A 171 39.84 -63.09 39.14
CA GLU A 171 39.63 -61.87 38.34
C GLU A 171 39.20 -62.20 36.92
N LYS A 172 39.76 -63.28 36.37
CA LYS A 172 39.36 -63.87 35.10
C LYS A 172 37.90 -64.30 35.12
N ALA A 173 37.43 -64.88 36.23
CA ALA A 173 36.02 -65.27 36.40
C ALA A 173 35.04 -64.10 36.33
N ILE A 174 35.45 -62.96 36.89
CA ILE A 174 34.63 -61.76 36.94
C ILE A 174 34.53 -61.12 35.54
N ILE A 175 35.65 -61.01 34.82
CA ILE A 175 35.67 -60.42 33.48
C ILE A 175 35.03 -61.33 32.42
N ASP A 176 35.23 -62.65 32.52
CA ASP A 176 34.60 -63.65 31.64
C ASP A 176 33.07 -63.56 31.71
N LYS A 177 32.51 -63.48 32.92
CA LYS A 177 31.06 -63.36 33.15
C LYS A 177 30.48 -62.08 32.56
N ALA A 178 31.22 -60.97 32.63
CA ALA A 178 30.79 -59.70 32.08
C ALA A 178 30.87 -59.66 30.56
N GLN A 179 31.92 -60.23 29.97
CA GLN A 179 32.01 -60.37 28.51
C GLN A 179 30.96 -61.31 27.95
N GLN A 180 30.60 -62.38 28.65
CA GLN A 180 29.56 -63.29 28.19
C GLN A 180 28.19 -62.61 28.15
N ARG A 181 27.87 -61.82 29.18
CA ARG A 181 26.66 -60.95 29.18
C ARG A 181 26.68 -59.94 28.04
N LEU A 182 27.84 -59.34 27.79
CA LEU A 182 28.02 -58.38 26.72
C LEU A 182 27.91 -59.04 25.33
N TYR A 183 28.42 -60.26 25.17
CA TYR A 183 28.32 -61.05 23.95
C TYR A 183 26.88 -61.44 23.64
N VAL A 184 26.14 -61.97 24.63
CA VAL A 184 24.72 -62.31 24.48
C VAL A 184 23.91 -61.05 24.16
N ALA A 185 24.16 -59.95 24.87
CA ALA A 185 23.49 -58.69 24.60
C ALA A 185 23.83 -58.11 23.22
N SER A 186 25.07 -58.29 22.73
CA SER A 186 25.47 -57.87 21.37
C SER A 186 24.79 -58.69 20.29
N ALA A 187 24.67 -60.01 20.47
CA ALA A 187 24.02 -60.89 19.51
C ALA A 187 22.50 -60.60 19.43
N SER A 188 21.84 -60.40 20.57
CA SER A 188 20.44 -59.96 20.58
C SER A 188 20.27 -58.58 19.94
N LEU A 189 21.16 -57.63 20.22
CA LEU A 189 21.11 -56.29 19.62
C LEU A 189 21.24 -56.34 18.09
N GLU A 190 22.16 -57.16 17.56
CA GLU A 190 22.35 -57.36 16.12
C GLU A 190 21.10 -57.98 15.45
N GLN A 191 20.46 -58.95 16.11
CA GLN A 191 19.22 -59.56 15.63
C GLN A 191 18.07 -58.54 15.55
N TYR A 192 17.84 -57.76 16.60
CA TYR A 192 16.79 -56.74 16.61
C TYR A 192 17.10 -55.58 15.66
N TYR A 193 18.37 -55.25 15.47
CA TYR A 193 18.80 -54.30 14.45
C TYR A 193 18.47 -54.79 13.04
N GLY A 194 18.70 -56.07 12.73
CA GLY A 194 18.30 -56.67 11.46
C GLY A 194 16.80 -56.57 11.22
N ALA A 195 15.98 -56.87 12.24
CA ALA A 195 14.53 -56.76 12.17
C ALA A 195 14.04 -55.31 11.98
N LEU A 196 14.64 -54.35 12.68
CA LEU A 196 14.39 -52.93 12.52
C LEU A 196 14.72 -52.45 11.11
N LYS A 197 15.88 -52.85 10.58
CA LYS A 197 16.29 -52.53 9.21
C LYS A 197 15.30 -53.06 8.17
N THR A 198 14.85 -54.31 8.32
CA THR A 198 13.82 -54.88 7.44
C THR A 198 12.50 -54.12 7.50
N ALA A 199 12.05 -53.74 8.70
CA ALA A 199 10.83 -52.95 8.86
C ALA A 199 10.97 -51.53 8.28
N GLN A 200 12.17 -50.94 8.33
CA GLN A 200 12.50 -49.67 7.70
C GLN A 200 12.48 -49.76 6.17
N ASP A 201 13.14 -50.79 5.59
CA ASP A 201 13.14 -51.01 4.14
C ASP A 201 11.71 -51.19 3.60
N GLU A 202 10.83 -51.83 4.37
CA GLU A 202 9.41 -51.98 4.04
C GLU A 202 8.62 -50.66 4.14
N TYR A 203 8.93 -49.80 5.11
CA TYR A 203 8.34 -48.47 5.25
C TYR A 203 8.76 -47.53 4.11
N ASP A 204 10.04 -47.53 3.76
CA ASP A 204 10.58 -46.76 2.64
C ASP A 204 9.96 -47.21 1.32
N ALA A 205 9.84 -48.52 1.11
CA ALA A 205 9.16 -49.07 -0.05
C ALA A 205 7.68 -48.70 -0.10
N ALA A 206 7.00 -48.57 1.05
CA ALA A 206 5.60 -48.15 1.12
C ALA A 206 5.43 -46.66 0.81
N ILE A 207 6.34 -45.80 1.27
CA ILE A 207 6.36 -44.36 0.97
C ILE A 207 6.63 -44.12 -0.52
N MET A 208 7.56 -44.88 -1.08
CA MET A 208 7.98 -44.75 -2.49
C MET A 208 7.02 -45.44 -3.46
N ALA A 209 6.02 -46.15 -2.95
CA ALA A 209 5.04 -46.85 -3.78
C ALA A 209 4.17 -45.84 -4.52
N LYS A 210 4.23 -45.84 -5.85
CA LYS A 210 3.36 -45.03 -6.71
C LYS A 210 1.95 -45.62 -6.87
N LYS A 211 1.78 -46.89 -6.47
CA LYS A 211 0.55 -47.66 -6.64
C LYS A 211 0.35 -48.64 -5.48
N THR A 212 -0.91 -48.94 -5.18
CA THR A 212 -1.28 -49.97 -4.20
C THR A 212 -0.92 -51.36 -4.70
N LYS A 213 -0.51 -52.25 -3.79
CA LYS A 213 -0.28 -53.67 -4.10
C LYS A 213 -1.49 -54.30 -4.78
N THR A 214 -1.24 -55.18 -5.76
CA THR A 214 -2.29 -55.97 -6.41
C THR A 214 -2.76 -57.11 -5.51
N LEU A 215 -3.95 -57.67 -5.79
CA LEU A 215 -4.46 -58.81 -5.01
C LEU A 215 -3.48 -59.99 -4.94
N PRO A 216 -2.84 -60.43 -6.04
CA PRO A 216 -1.84 -61.49 -5.98
C PRO A 216 -0.64 -61.15 -5.07
N GLN A 217 -0.19 -59.90 -5.05
CA GLN A 217 0.88 -59.45 -4.16
C GLN A 217 0.45 -59.48 -2.68
N LEU A 218 -0.80 -59.12 -2.38
CA LEU A 218 -1.35 -59.18 -1.03
C LEU A 218 -1.50 -60.63 -0.55
N GLU A 219 -1.97 -61.52 -1.42
CA GLU A 219 -2.10 -62.95 -1.13
C GLU A 219 -0.73 -63.60 -0.90
N ALA A 220 0.28 -63.24 -1.71
CA ALA A 220 1.66 -63.67 -1.51
C ALA A 220 2.23 -63.17 -0.16
N ALA A 221 1.96 -61.92 0.21
CA ALA A 221 2.41 -61.36 1.49
C ALA A 221 1.78 -62.06 2.69
N LEU A 222 0.47 -62.36 2.63
CA LEU A 222 -0.22 -63.15 3.65
C LEU A 222 0.42 -64.54 3.80
N LYS A 223 0.72 -65.20 2.67
CA LYS A 223 1.33 -66.54 2.70
C LYS A 223 2.71 -66.53 3.34
N ILE A 224 3.54 -65.53 3.04
CA ILE A 224 4.85 -65.33 3.68
C ILE A 224 4.69 -65.13 5.20
N ALA A 225 3.75 -64.29 5.62
CA ALA A 225 3.51 -64.03 7.04
C ALA A 225 3.08 -65.30 7.78
N GLN A 226 2.15 -66.08 7.22
CA GLN A 226 1.68 -67.35 7.78
C GLN A 226 2.81 -68.37 7.93
N LEU A 227 3.61 -68.58 6.86
CA LEU A 227 4.75 -69.50 6.90
C LEU A 227 5.85 -69.05 7.88
N THR A 228 5.97 -67.74 8.12
CA THR A 228 6.90 -67.18 9.11
C THR A 228 6.45 -67.48 10.54
N VAL A 229 5.14 -67.37 10.84
CA VAL A 229 4.56 -67.78 12.13
C VAL A 229 4.76 -69.28 12.35
N GLU A 230 4.40 -70.13 11.38
CA GLU A 230 4.59 -71.59 11.47
C GLU A 230 6.05 -71.99 11.73
N ARG A 231 7.00 -71.28 11.12
CA ARG A 231 8.44 -71.45 11.37
C ARG A 231 8.78 -71.08 12.81
N GLN A 232 8.40 -69.88 13.24
CA GLN A 232 8.77 -69.35 14.55
C GLN A 232 8.18 -70.19 15.70
N GLU A 233 6.99 -70.76 15.53
CA GLU A 233 6.42 -71.72 16.49
C GLU A 233 7.32 -72.96 16.67
N LYS A 234 7.96 -73.44 15.60
CA LYS A 234 8.90 -74.57 15.68
C LYS A 234 10.18 -74.17 16.43
N VAL A 235 10.65 -72.94 16.24
CA VAL A 235 11.82 -72.38 16.95
C VAL A 235 11.52 -72.26 18.45
N VAL A 236 10.36 -71.72 18.83
CA VAL A 236 9.91 -71.64 20.23
C VAL A 236 9.90 -73.03 20.88
N LYS A 237 9.27 -74.02 20.22
CA LYS A 237 9.23 -75.41 20.70
C LYS A 237 10.62 -76.03 20.89
N GLU A 238 11.57 -75.71 20.02
CA GLU A 238 12.94 -76.21 20.18
C GLU A 238 13.65 -75.55 21.35
N ASN A 239 13.50 -74.24 21.54
CA ASN A 239 14.06 -73.52 22.68
C ASN A 239 13.46 -74.00 24.01
N GLU A 240 12.15 -74.25 24.08
CA GLU A 240 11.48 -74.83 25.24
C GLU A 240 12.01 -76.22 25.57
N ARG A 241 12.25 -77.05 24.54
CA ARG A 241 12.82 -78.38 24.70
C ARG A 241 14.24 -78.32 25.28
N LEU A 242 15.07 -77.40 24.78
CA LEU A 242 16.43 -77.21 25.28
C LEU A 242 16.46 -76.62 26.69
N LEU A 243 15.52 -75.72 27.02
CA LEU A 243 15.31 -75.25 28.38
C LEU A 243 14.95 -76.40 29.34
N ALA A 244 14.05 -77.29 28.94
CA ALA A 244 13.68 -78.44 29.79
C ALA A 244 14.87 -79.38 30.03
N LEU A 245 15.76 -79.55 29.04
CA LEU A 245 16.99 -80.33 29.19
C LEU A 245 18.06 -79.60 30.03
N ALA A 246 18.03 -78.27 30.04
CA ALA A 246 18.96 -77.44 30.81
C ALA A 246 18.84 -77.65 32.32
N ASP A 247 17.62 -77.86 32.83
CA ASP A 247 17.37 -78.10 34.25
C ASP A 247 17.98 -79.44 34.75
N GLU A 248 18.20 -80.40 33.86
CA GLU A 248 18.79 -81.71 34.15
C GLU A 248 20.19 -81.89 33.54
N PHE A 249 20.92 -80.79 33.29
CA PHE A 249 22.15 -80.72 32.48
C PHE A 249 23.14 -81.88 32.70
N SER A 250 23.40 -82.25 33.95
CA SER A 250 24.39 -83.28 34.31
C SER A 250 24.03 -84.71 33.88
N SER A 251 22.76 -84.97 33.53
CA SER A 251 22.25 -86.29 33.13
C SER A 251 22.01 -86.43 31.62
N VAL A 252 22.08 -85.31 30.89
CA VAL A 252 21.78 -85.25 29.45
C VAL A 252 23.02 -85.58 28.61
N ASN A 253 22.82 -86.38 27.57
CA ASN A 253 23.87 -86.65 26.57
C ASN A 253 23.87 -85.58 25.49
N TRP A 254 24.58 -84.48 25.74
CA TRP A 254 24.62 -83.31 24.87
C TRP A 254 25.18 -83.59 23.46
N ASP A 255 26.11 -84.55 23.30
CA ASP A 255 26.59 -84.96 21.97
C ASP A 255 25.47 -85.61 21.12
N ALA A 256 24.54 -86.31 21.77
CA ALA A 256 23.36 -86.86 21.09
C ALA A 256 22.38 -85.75 20.69
N GLU A 257 22.23 -84.71 21.51
CA GLU A 257 21.37 -83.57 21.26
C GLU A 257 21.88 -82.67 20.13
N VAL A 258 23.19 -82.40 20.07
CA VAL A 258 23.82 -81.68 18.94
C VAL A 258 23.61 -82.45 17.63
N LYS A 259 23.76 -83.78 17.64
CA LYS A 259 23.45 -84.64 16.48
C LYS A 259 21.97 -84.64 16.11
N ALA A 260 21.08 -84.50 17.09
CA ALA A 260 19.64 -84.39 16.81
C ALA A 260 19.32 -83.07 16.10
N LEU A 261 19.98 -81.96 16.47
CA LEU A 261 19.90 -80.69 15.75
C LEU A 261 20.51 -80.78 14.35
N ASP A 262 21.69 -81.41 14.17
CA ASP A 262 22.28 -81.67 12.84
C ASP A 262 21.29 -82.37 11.91
N LYS A 263 20.59 -83.38 12.44
CA LYS A 263 19.58 -84.11 11.69
C LYS A 263 18.40 -83.22 11.31
N LYS A 264 17.89 -82.39 12.22
CA LYS A 264 16.81 -81.43 11.93
C LYS A 264 17.24 -80.40 10.86
N ILE A 265 18.49 -79.93 10.90
CA ILE A 265 19.07 -79.04 9.88
C ILE A 265 19.11 -79.76 8.52
N GLN A 266 19.55 -81.01 8.46
CA GLN A 266 19.53 -81.81 7.22
C GLN A 266 18.13 -82.07 6.69
N ASP A 267 17.17 -82.38 7.55
CA ASP A 267 15.78 -82.60 7.18
C ASP A 267 15.16 -81.31 6.60
N ALA A 268 15.37 -80.16 7.24
CA ALA A 268 14.94 -78.85 6.74
C ALA A 268 15.61 -78.46 5.41
N THR A 269 16.91 -78.75 5.27
CA THR A 269 17.64 -78.55 4.00
C THR A 269 17.07 -79.42 2.88
N THR A 270 16.65 -80.65 3.21
CA THR A 270 16.02 -81.56 2.24
C THR A 270 14.65 -81.05 1.80
N GLU A 271 13.84 -80.52 2.70
CA GLU A 271 12.55 -79.90 2.35
C GLU A 271 12.73 -78.67 1.45
N LYS A 272 13.75 -77.83 1.73
CA LYS A 272 14.13 -76.72 0.83
C LYS A 272 14.43 -77.23 -0.58
N SER A 273 15.26 -78.26 -0.73
CA SER A 273 15.58 -78.82 -2.06
C SER A 273 14.36 -79.41 -2.78
N LYS A 274 13.39 -79.98 -2.04
CA LYS A 274 12.11 -80.41 -2.63
C LYS A 274 11.30 -79.23 -3.15
N ALA A 275 11.24 -78.14 -2.39
CA ALA A 275 10.53 -76.92 -2.81
C ALA A 275 11.21 -76.26 -4.03
N GLU A 276 12.54 -76.20 -4.07
CA GLU A 276 13.31 -75.71 -5.23
C GLU A 276 13.05 -76.54 -6.50
N LYS A 277 12.91 -77.87 -6.35
CA LYS A 277 12.54 -78.76 -7.46
C LYS A 277 11.13 -78.47 -7.96
N LYS A 278 10.15 -78.31 -7.07
CA LYS A 278 8.77 -77.93 -7.45
C LYS A 278 8.73 -76.57 -8.17
N LYS A 279 9.52 -75.59 -7.70
CA LYS A 279 9.64 -74.29 -8.39
C LYS A 279 10.14 -74.48 -9.82
N SER A 280 11.14 -75.33 -10.02
CA SER A 280 11.66 -75.64 -11.36
C SER A 280 10.59 -76.31 -12.26
N GLU A 281 9.71 -77.14 -11.69
CA GLU A 281 8.58 -77.73 -12.41
C GLU A 281 7.53 -76.66 -12.80
N ILE A 282 7.22 -75.73 -11.90
CA ILE A 282 6.29 -74.61 -12.16
C ILE A 282 6.82 -73.67 -13.24
N VAL A 283 8.10 -73.28 -13.17
CA VAL A 283 8.72 -72.36 -14.15
C VAL A 283 8.78 -72.96 -15.56
N ASN A 284 8.81 -74.29 -15.67
CA ASN A 284 8.75 -75.00 -16.95
C ASN A 284 7.31 -75.33 -17.41
N SER A 285 6.28 -74.92 -16.66
CA SER A 285 4.88 -75.12 -17.04
C SER A 285 4.47 -74.26 -18.24
N ALA A 286 3.48 -74.73 -18.99
CA ALA A 286 2.95 -73.98 -20.13
C ALA A 286 2.28 -72.67 -19.68
N GLU A 287 1.66 -72.67 -18.51
CA GLU A 287 0.97 -71.53 -17.90
C GLU A 287 1.95 -70.40 -17.54
N TYR A 288 3.09 -70.74 -16.91
CA TYR A 288 4.13 -69.76 -16.59
C TYR A 288 4.74 -69.14 -17.85
N HIS A 289 5.04 -69.94 -18.87
CA HIS A 289 5.57 -69.42 -20.14
C HIS A 289 4.59 -68.47 -20.83
N LYS A 290 3.28 -68.77 -20.83
CA LYS A 290 2.27 -67.84 -21.36
C LYS A 290 2.27 -66.50 -20.63
N ALA A 291 2.34 -66.50 -19.29
CA ALA A 291 2.42 -65.27 -18.51
C ALA A 291 3.71 -64.48 -18.81
N ALA A 292 4.83 -65.18 -18.99
CA ALA A 292 6.11 -64.56 -19.36
C ALA A 292 6.09 -63.94 -20.76
N ASP A 293 5.41 -64.59 -21.73
CA ASP A 293 5.23 -64.05 -23.08
C ASP A 293 4.35 -62.80 -23.09
N VAL A 294 3.30 -62.76 -22.25
CA VAL A 294 2.47 -61.56 -22.06
C VAL A 294 3.31 -60.41 -21.49
N LEU A 295 4.07 -60.65 -20.42
CA LEU A 295 4.98 -59.63 -19.85
C LEU A 295 5.95 -59.07 -20.90
N LYS A 296 6.50 -59.95 -21.76
CA LYS A 296 7.40 -59.52 -22.82
C LYS A 296 6.68 -58.63 -23.84
N LEU A 297 5.47 -59.00 -24.25
CA LEU A 297 4.67 -58.21 -25.19
C LEU A 297 4.34 -56.82 -24.63
N GLU A 298 3.96 -56.72 -23.36
CA GLU A 298 3.70 -55.43 -22.72
C GLU A 298 4.97 -54.59 -22.61
N LYS A 299 6.13 -55.19 -22.27
CA LYS A 299 7.42 -54.49 -22.25
C LYS A 299 7.83 -53.99 -23.64
N ASP A 300 7.62 -54.79 -24.69
CA ASP A 300 7.88 -54.39 -26.07
C ASP A 300 6.94 -53.25 -26.51
N THR A 301 5.71 -53.19 -25.98
CA THR A 301 4.72 -52.13 -26.27
C THR A 301 5.07 -50.82 -25.55
N LEU A 302 5.48 -50.89 -24.28
CA LEU A 302 5.96 -49.75 -23.51
C LEU A 302 7.23 -49.14 -24.13
N GLY A 303 8.19 -49.99 -24.47
CA GLY A 303 9.52 -49.58 -24.94
C GLY A 303 10.39 -49.02 -23.82
N THR A 304 11.33 -48.14 -24.18
CA THR A 304 12.23 -47.52 -23.20
C THR A 304 12.28 -46.01 -23.33
N GLU A 305 12.61 -45.33 -22.23
CA GLU A 305 12.93 -43.91 -22.20
C GLU A 305 14.07 -43.50 -23.13
N ASN A 306 14.86 -44.44 -23.66
CA ASN A 306 15.94 -44.17 -24.61
C ASN A 306 15.51 -44.35 -26.07
N ASP A 307 14.28 -44.79 -26.32
CA ASP A 307 13.79 -45.03 -27.68
C ASP A 307 13.85 -43.75 -28.51
N ALA A 308 14.11 -43.90 -29.81
CA ALA A 308 14.08 -42.78 -30.73
C ALA A 308 12.66 -42.22 -30.86
N ALA A 309 12.54 -40.90 -31.03
CA ALA A 309 11.25 -40.26 -31.29
C ALA A 309 10.57 -40.89 -32.53
N GLY A 310 9.34 -41.35 -32.37
CA GLY A 310 8.54 -41.99 -33.41
C GLY A 310 8.75 -43.50 -33.55
N ALA A 311 9.48 -44.14 -32.62
CA ALA A 311 9.48 -45.59 -32.51
C ALA A 311 8.06 -46.13 -32.26
N LYS A 312 7.81 -47.40 -32.64
CA LYS A 312 6.50 -48.08 -32.46
C LYS A 312 6.27 -48.52 -31.00
N THR A 313 6.64 -47.68 -30.05
CA THR A 313 6.51 -47.89 -28.61
C THR A 313 5.77 -46.70 -28.01
N ALA A 314 5.18 -46.87 -26.82
CA ALA A 314 4.52 -45.76 -26.13
C ALA A 314 5.50 -44.61 -25.87
N TRP A 315 6.71 -44.93 -25.39
CA TRP A 315 7.78 -43.94 -25.19
C TRP A 315 8.21 -43.23 -26.48
N GLY A 316 8.37 -43.98 -27.58
CA GLY A 316 8.69 -43.42 -28.89
C GLY A 316 7.63 -42.43 -29.39
N ALA A 317 6.35 -42.76 -29.23
CA ALA A 317 5.24 -41.90 -29.60
C ALA A 317 5.19 -40.62 -28.76
N TYR A 318 5.35 -40.73 -27.44
CA TYR A 318 5.42 -39.58 -26.53
C TYR A 318 6.56 -38.62 -26.88
N LYS A 319 7.78 -39.15 -27.07
CA LYS A 319 8.93 -38.32 -27.44
C LYS A 319 8.72 -37.55 -28.72
N LYS A 320 8.07 -38.16 -29.71
CA LYS A 320 7.74 -37.47 -30.96
C LYS A 320 6.73 -36.36 -30.72
N ALA A 321 5.63 -36.64 -30.02
CA ALA A 321 4.61 -35.63 -29.73
C ALA A 321 5.17 -34.46 -28.89
N SER A 322 6.04 -34.76 -27.92
CA SER A 322 6.75 -33.76 -27.12
C SER A 322 7.72 -32.91 -27.97
N ALA A 323 8.51 -33.55 -28.85
CA ALA A 323 9.40 -32.83 -29.76
C ALA A 323 8.62 -31.96 -30.76
N ASP A 324 7.53 -32.46 -31.32
CA ASP A 324 6.65 -31.70 -32.23
C ASP A 324 6.02 -30.49 -31.49
N SER A 325 5.62 -30.66 -30.23
CA SER A 325 5.11 -29.55 -29.39
C SER A 325 6.19 -28.50 -29.11
N LEU A 326 7.43 -28.91 -28.85
CA LEU A 326 8.55 -28.00 -28.61
C LEU A 326 8.93 -27.24 -29.88
N ASP A 327 9.04 -27.95 -31.01
CA ASP A 327 9.32 -27.32 -32.31
C ASP A 327 8.27 -26.29 -32.69
N GLN A 328 6.98 -26.61 -32.44
CA GLN A 328 5.90 -25.67 -32.66
C GLN A 328 6.03 -24.42 -31.77
N CYS A 329 6.47 -24.56 -30.51
CA CYS A 329 6.69 -23.43 -29.62
C CYS A 329 7.90 -22.56 -30.05
N ASP A 330 8.99 -23.21 -30.45
CA ASP A 330 10.28 -22.56 -30.72
C ASP A 330 10.38 -21.96 -32.13
N ASN A 331 9.71 -22.56 -33.12
CA ASN A 331 9.93 -22.26 -34.53
C ASN A 331 8.69 -21.77 -35.27
N PHE A 332 7.47 -22.00 -34.77
CA PHE A 332 6.28 -21.49 -35.44
C PHE A 332 6.17 -19.98 -35.29
N VAL A 333 6.00 -19.29 -36.42
CA VAL A 333 5.91 -17.83 -36.47
C VAL A 333 4.46 -17.39 -36.37
N LEU A 334 4.11 -16.77 -35.24
CA LEU A 334 2.83 -16.16 -34.96
C LEU A 334 2.83 -14.69 -35.40
N LYS A 335 1.64 -14.12 -35.57
CA LYS A 335 1.45 -12.78 -36.13
C LYS A 335 0.53 -11.96 -35.26
N ILE A 336 0.89 -10.70 -35.07
CA ILE A 336 0.00 -9.64 -34.60
C ILE A 336 -0.28 -8.73 -35.79
N LYS A 337 -1.56 -8.52 -36.11
CA LYS A 337 -1.96 -7.67 -37.24
C LYS A 337 -1.71 -6.21 -36.92
N ALA A 338 -1.35 -5.42 -37.93
CA ALA A 338 -1.28 -3.97 -37.78
C ALA A 338 -2.64 -3.39 -37.39
N TYR A 339 -2.63 -2.28 -36.65
CA TYR A 339 -3.80 -1.49 -36.34
C TYR A 339 -3.54 -0.03 -36.68
N GLU A 340 -4.56 0.64 -37.22
CA GLU A 340 -4.60 2.08 -37.45
C GLU A 340 -6.02 2.56 -37.15
N SER A 341 -6.16 3.50 -36.22
CA SER A 341 -7.46 4.10 -35.88
C SER A 341 -7.93 5.05 -36.99
N GLU A 342 -9.25 5.30 -37.06
CA GLU A 342 -9.71 6.50 -37.77
C GLU A 342 -9.13 7.77 -37.10
N PRO A 343 -8.91 8.87 -37.84
CA PRO A 343 -8.47 10.12 -37.26
C PRO A 343 -9.46 10.64 -36.22
N ILE A 344 -8.99 10.94 -35.02
CA ILE A 344 -9.82 11.57 -33.99
C ILE A 344 -10.21 13.00 -34.40
N ASN A 345 -11.24 13.55 -33.74
CA ASN A 345 -11.77 14.87 -34.07
C ASN A 345 -10.68 15.97 -34.02
N ALA A 346 -10.72 16.91 -34.97
CA ALA A 346 -9.74 18.00 -35.06
C ALA A 346 -9.55 18.82 -33.76
N ALA A 347 -10.61 18.98 -32.95
CA ALA A 347 -10.50 19.64 -31.65
C ALA A 347 -9.62 18.86 -30.66
N LEU A 348 -9.68 17.52 -30.68
CA LEU A 348 -8.81 16.67 -29.87
C LEU A 348 -7.36 16.67 -30.37
N VAL A 349 -7.16 16.73 -31.70
CA VAL A 349 -5.82 16.84 -32.30
C VAL A 349 -5.13 18.13 -31.83
N GLU A 350 -5.84 19.26 -31.89
CA GLU A 350 -5.37 20.56 -31.40
C GLU A 350 -5.19 20.59 -29.88
N LEU A 351 -6.02 19.85 -29.12
CA LEU A 351 -5.83 19.73 -27.68
C LEU A 351 -4.55 18.95 -27.35
N PHE A 352 -4.32 17.82 -28.03
CA PHE A 352 -3.15 16.97 -27.82
C PHE A 352 -1.86 17.62 -28.34
N SER A 353 -1.91 18.52 -29.33
CA SER A 353 -0.72 19.26 -29.81
C SER A 353 -0.08 20.16 -28.74
N ARG A 354 -0.83 20.46 -27.67
CA ARG A 354 -0.38 21.29 -26.54
C ARG A 354 0.36 20.52 -25.47
N ALA A 355 0.32 19.18 -25.49
CA ALA A 355 1.12 18.37 -24.59
C ALA A 355 2.60 18.43 -24.96
N SER A 356 3.46 18.33 -23.93
CA SER A 356 4.90 18.29 -24.11
C SER A 356 5.39 17.01 -24.83
N SER A 357 4.58 15.96 -24.82
CA SER A 357 4.92 14.67 -25.41
C SER A 357 3.67 13.83 -25.70
N THR A 358 3.71 13.04 -26.76
CA THR A 358 2.67 12.08 -27.13
C THR A 358 3.16 10.64 -26.98
N PRO A 359 2.27 9.65 -26.78
CA PRO A 359 2.68 8.26 -26.65
C PRO A 359 3.18 7.71 -28.00
N VAL A 360 4.00 6.65 -27.93
CA VAL A 360 4.54 5.97 -29.11
C VAL A 360 3.38 5.45 -29.98
N GLY A 361 3.44 5.69 -31.28
CA GLY A 361 2.37 5.28 -32.22
C GLY A 361 1.17 6.22 -32.29
N TYR A 362 1.21 7.38 -31.62
CA TYR A 362 0.27 8.47 -31.88
C TYR A 362 0.89 9.52 -32.79
N GLN A 363 0.27 9.80 -33.95
CA GLN A 363 0.66 10.89 -34.85
C GLN A 363 -0.56 11.53 -35.52
N ASN A 364 -0.66 12.86 -35.48
CA ASN A 364 -1.70 13.65 -36.16
C ASN A 364 -3.14 13.15 -35.94
N GLY A 365 -3.46 12.70 -34.73
CA GLY A 365 -4.81 12.20 -34.40
C GLY A 365 -5.05 10.73 -34.72
N ILE A 366 -4.03 9.98 -35.12
CA ILE A 366 -4.12 8.55 -35.44
C ILE A 366 -3.30 7.75 -34.43
N PHE A 367 -3.90 6.70 -33.86
CA PHE A 367 -3.21 5.71 -33.04
C PHE A 367 -2.92 4.47 -33.90
N SER A 368 -1.67 4.05 -33.97
CA SER A 368 -1.26 2.90 -34.78
C SER A 368 -0.07 2.13 -34.23
N TYR A 369 -0.10 0.82 -34.48
CA TYR A 369 1.03 -0.08 -34.28
C TYR A 369 1.20 -0.96 -35.53
N VAL A 370 2.45 -1.28 -35.85
CA VAL A 370 2.80 -2.01 -37.08
C VAL A 370 2.60 -3.51 -36.91
N ALA A 371 2.36 -4.22 -38.02
CA ALA A 371 2.29 -5.67 -38.00
C ALA A 371 3.64 -6.25 -37.56
N SER A 372 3.57 -7.27 -36.72
CA SER A 372 4.76 -7.90 -36.13
C SER A 372 4.61 -9.42 -36.10
N THR A 373 5.75 -10.09 -36.00
CA THR A 373 5.84 -11.54 -35.89
C THR A 373 6.59 -11.91 -34.63
N TYR A 374 6.22 -13.02 -34.01
CA TYR A 374 6.88 -13.52 -32.81
C TYR A 374 6.85 -15.05 -32.77
N LYS A 375 7.68 -15.65 -31.93
CA LYS A 375 7.62 -17.08 -31.59
C LYS A 375 6.91 -17.24 -30.25
N GLN A 376 6.17 -18.33 -30.09
CA GLN A 376 5.48 -18.62 -28.83
C GLN A 376 6.46 -18.65 -27.64
N LYS A 377 7.68 -19.17 -27.86
CA LYS A 377 8.76 -19.18 -26.88
C LYS A 377 9.05 -17.78 -26.31
N ASP A 378 9.20 -16.77 -27.16
CA ASP A 378 9.54 -15.40 -26.72
C ASP A 378 8.43 -14.81 -25.84
N TYR A 379 7.17 -15.10 -26.18
CA TYR A 379 6.01 -14.70 -25.38
C TYR A 379 5.96 -15.41 -24.02
N ASN A 380 6.18 -16.73 -23.99
CA ASN A 380 6.20 -17.51 -22.76
C ASN A 380 7.38 -17.12 -21.86
N ASP A 381 8.55 -16.80 -22.43
CA ASP A 381 9.71 -16.32 -21.68
C ASP A 381 9.42 -14.98 -21.00
N ASP A 382 8.80 -14.02 -21.71
CA ASP A 382 8.39 -12.74 -21.12
C ASP A 382 7.36 -12.95 -19.99
N LEU A 383 6.34 -13.81 -20.18
CA LEU A 383 5.35 -14.11 -19.13
C LEU A 383 6.01 -14.70 -17.88
N LYS A 384 6.96 -15.63 -18.06
CA LYS A 384 7.72 -16.21 -16.97
C LYS A 384 8.55 -15.15 -16.24
N ASN A 385 9.21 -14.25 -16.98
CA ASN A 385 9.99 -13.17 -16.38
C ASN A 385 9.10 -12.21 -15.57
N ILE A 386 7.86 -11.97 -16.00
CA ILE A 386 6.87 -11.19 -15.26
C ILE A 386 6.48 -11.90 -13.95
N GLU A 387 6.25 -13.21 -13.99
CA GLU A 387 5.84 -14.01 -12.83
C GLU A 387 6.96 -14.16 -11.79
N GLU A 388 8.21 -14.28 -12.22
CA GLU A 388 9.38 -14.44 -11.35
C GLU A 388 9.92 -13.11 -10.79
N ALA A 389 9.47 -11.96 -11.30
CA ALA A 389 9.94 -10.64 -10.86
C ALA A 389 9.24 -10.17 -9.57
N GLU A 390 10.01 -9.57 -8.64
CA GLU A 390 9.44 -8.92 -7.43
C GLU A 390 8.53 -7.74 -7.80
N ASP A 391 8.85 -7.02 -8.89
CA ASP A 391 8.03 -5.95 -9.45
C ASP A 391 7.83 -6.18 -10.96
N PRO A 392 6.62 -6.59 -11.39
CA PRO A 392 6.26 -6.81 -12.79
C PRO A 392 6.53 -5.61 -13.71
N THR A 393 6.52 -4.39 -13.19
CA THR A 393 6.71 -3.16 -13.98
C THR A 393 8.16 -2.90 -14.37
N THR A 394 9.10 -3.64 -13.78
CA THR A 394 10.55 -3.51 -14.05
C THR A 394 11.05 -4.45 -15.16
N VAL A 395 10.20 -5.38 -15.62
CA VAL A 395 10.57 -6.39 -16.62
C VAL A 395 10.67 -5.76 -18.01
N VAL A 396 11.78 -6.02 -18.69
CA VAL A 396 11.98 -5.62 -20.08
C VAL A 396 11.28 -6.62 -20.99
N LEU A 397 10.15 -6.19 -21.58
CA LEU A 397 9.38 -6.99 -22.53
C LEU A 397 10.09 -7.05 -23.89
N THR A 398 10.17 -8.25 -24.47
CA THR A 398 10.87 -8.48 -25.74
C THR A 398 9.96 -9.05 -26.82
N SER A 399 8.88 -9.72 -26.43
CA SER A 399 7.89 -10.32 -27.31
C SER A 399 6.96 -9.27 -27.92
N ALA A 400 6.67 -9.43 -29.21
CA ALA A 400 5.79 -8.52 -29.92
C ALA A 400 4.37 -8.39 -29.32
N PRO A 401 3.72 -9.47 -28.82
CA PRO A 401 2.40 -9.39 -28.18
C PRO A 401 2.37 -8.46 -26.97
N LEU A 402 3.30 -8.63 -26.03
CA LEU A 402 3.29 -7.92 -24.76
C LEU A 402 3.78 -6.47 -24.93
N THR A 403 4.76 -6.24 -25.80
CA THR A 403 5.18 -4.87 -26.15
C THR A 403 4.07 -4.09 -26.84
N THR A 404 3.33 -4.72 -27.77
CA THR A 404 2.17 -4.09 -28.44
C THR A 404 1.03 -3.85 -27.45
N LYS A 405 0.74 -4.82 -26.57
CA LYS A 405 -0.26 -4.66 -25.51
C LYS A 405 0.08 -3.47 -24.59
N SER A 406 1.32 -3.39 -24.12
CA SER A 406 1.80 -2.29 -23.29
C SER A 406 1.70 -0.94 -24.01
N GLN A 407 1.97 -0.90 -25.32
CA GLN A 407 1.78 0.31 -26.14
C GLN A 407 0.31 0.76 -26.17
N VAL A 408 -0.65 -0.16 -26.36
CA VAL A 408 -2.08 0.16 -26.35
C VAL A 408 -2.55 0.59 -24.95
N GLU A 409 -2.08 -0.07 -23.90
CA GLU A 409 -2.35 0.33 -22.50
C GLU A 409 -1.80 1.74 -22.22
N ALA A 410 -0.63 2.09 -22.75
CA ALA A 410 -0.07 3.44 -22.66
C ALA A 410 -0.91 4.48 -23.41
N TRP A 411 -1.57 4.12 -24.52
CA TRP A 411 -2.54 5.00 -25.18
C TRP A 411 -3.76 5.27 -24.30
N ILE A 412 -4.35 4.23 -23.71
CA ILE A 412 -5.49 4.36 -22.81
C ILE A 412 -5.10 5.21 -21.60
N LYS A 413 -3.92 4.95 -21.01
CA LYS A 413 -3.38 5.75 -19.92
C LYS A 413 -3.17 7.21 -20.32
N TYR A 414 -2.67 7.48 -21.52
CA TYR A 414 -2.51 8.85 -22.01
C TYR A 414 -3.85 9.58 -22.09
N ILE A 415 -4.92 8.93 -22.56
CA ILE A 415 -6.27 9.49 -22.54
C ILE A 415 -6.75 9.74 -21.10
N ASP A 416 -6.51 8.81 -20.18
CA ASP A 416 -6.87 8.95 -18.77
C ASP A 416 -6.12 10.07 -18.07
N ASP A 417 -4.81 10.20 -18.30
CA ASP A 417 -4.00 11.28 -17.76
C ASP A 417 -4.49 12.65 -18.27
N PHE A 418 -4.91 12.76 -19.53
CA PHE A 418 -5.59 13.94 -20.06
C PHE A 418 -6.95 14.20 -19.37
N GLY A 419 -7.66 13.14 -18.98
CA GLY A 419 -8.93 13.21 -18.25
C GLY A 419 -8.83 13.52 -16.75
N VAL A 420 -7.69 13.23 -16.11
CA VAL A 420 -7.44 13.42 -14.66
C VAL A 420 -6.59 14.66 -14.37
N SER A 421 -5.70 15.06 -15.28
CA SER A 421 -4.90 16.30 -15.17
C SER A 421 -5.64 17.56 -15.61
N GLY A 422 -6.72 17.42 -16.38
CA GLY A 422 -7.76 18.44 -16.46
C GLY A 422 -8.49 18.46 -15.13
N GLU A 423 -8.38 19.56 -14.38
CA GLU A 423 -9.07 19.82 -13.11
C GLU A 423 -10.46 19.16 -13.12
N SER A 424 -10.87 18.51 -12.03
CA SER A 424 -12.16 17.79 -11.95
C SER A 424 -13.27 18.59 -12.65
N ILE A 425 -14.21 17.93 -13.34
CA ILE A 425 -15.27 18.63 -14.11
C ILE A 425 -15.95 19.74 -13.28
N ALA A 426 -16.11 19.52 -11.97
CA ALA A 426 -16.60 20.53 -11.04
C ALA A 426 -15.66 21.75 -10.88
N GLN A 427 -14.34 21.54 -10.83
CA GLN A 427 -13.34 22.62 -10.87
C GLN A 427 -13.33 23.35 -12.22
N GLN A 428 -13.38 22.66 -13.37
CA GLN A 428 -13.47 23.33 -14.69
C GLN A 428 -14.80 24.08 -14.86
N GLN A 429 -15.92 23.53 -14.38
CA GLN A 429 -17.21 24.23 -14.37
C GLN A 429 -17.19 25.45 -13.44
N ALA A 430 -16.53 25.36 -12.28
CA ALA A 430 -16.34 26.50 -11.39
C ALA A 430 -15.42 27.57 -12.00
N LEU A 431 -14.34 27.16 -12.67
CA LEU A 431 -13.44 28.04 -13.40
C LEU A 431 -14.16 28.74 -14.55
N LEU A 432 -14.97 28.01 -15.33
CA LEU A 432 -15.81 28.55 -16.40
C LEU A 432 -16.71 29.67 -15.88
N GLN A 433 -17.36 29.47 -14.73
CA GLN A 433 -18.20 30.50 -14.12
C GLN A 433 -17.39 31.75 -13.75
N GLY A 434 -16.17 31.57 -13.22
CA GLY A 434 -15.25 32.68 -12.95
C GLY A 434 -14.80 33.42 -14.22
N LYS A 435 -14.48 32.69 -15.29
CA LYS A 435 -14.08 33.26 -16.59
C LYS A 435 -15.24 33.98 -17.28
N LYS A 436 -16.47 33.45 -17.23
CA LYS A 436 -17.67 34.13 -17.75
C LYS A 436 -17.90 35.47 -17.06
N LYS A 437 -17.81 35.53 -15.74
CA LYS A 437 -17.90 36.82 -15.00
C LYS A 437 -16.81 37.81 -15.42
N ALA A 438 -15.59 37.35 -15.69
CA ALA A 438 -14.51 38.20 -16.18
C ALA A 438 -14.77 38.70 -17.60
N ALA A 439 -15.28 37.84 -18.49
CA ALA A 439 -15.67 38.18 -19.85
C ALA A 439 -16.83 39.18 -19.90
N ASP A 440 -17.86 38.97 -19.08
CA ASP A 440 -19.00 39.89 -18.94
C ASP A 440 -18.51 41.28 -18.48
N LYS A 441 -17.65 41.33 -17.46
CA LYS A 441 -17.05 42.58 -16.98
C LYS A 441 -16.20 43.29 -18.04
N ALA A 442 -15.43 42.54 -18.82
CA ALA A 442 -14.61 43.10 -19.91
C ALA A 442 -15.48 43.60 -21.07
N ALA A 443 -16.56 42.89 -21.41
CA ALA A 443 -17.52 43.30 -22.42
C ALA A 443 -18.29 44.56 -22.00
N GLU A 444 -18.71 44.66 -20.74
CA GLU A 444 -19.33 45.86 -20.16
C GLU A 444 -18.35 47.05 -20.19
N ALA A 445 -17.11 46.85 -19.74
CA ALA A 445 -16.09 47.90 -19.76
C ALA A 445 -15.81 48.42 -21.17
N TYR A 446 -15.70 47.53 -22.16
CA TYR A 446 -15.56 47.92 -23.57
C TYR A 446 -16.81 48.66 -24.09
N LEU A 447 -18.01 48.24 -23.72
CA LEU A 447 -19.24 48.92 -24.13
C LEU A 447 -19.32 50.35 -23.56
N VAL A 448 -18.90 50.55 -22.31
CA VAL A 448 -18.83 51.88 -21.69
C VAL A 448 -17.77 52.73 -22.38
N GLY A 449 -16.53 52.23 -22.49
CA GLY A 449 -15.43 52.96 -23.12
C GLY A 449 -15.68 53.28 -24.59
N SER A 450 -16.34 52.39 -25.34
CA SER A 450 -16.70 52.64 -26.75
C SER A 450 -17.78 53.70 -26.89
N LYS A 451 -18.76 53.76 -25.97
CA LYS A 451 -19.75 54.85 -25.96
C LYS A 451 -19.11 56.21 -25.66
N GLU A 452 -18.18 56.26 -24.71
CA GLU A 452 -17.43 57.48 -24.37
C GLU A 452 -16.55 57.95 -25.54
N TRP A 453 -15.83 57.02 -26.17
CA TRP A 453 -15.10 57.30 -27.41
C TRP A 453 -16.02 57.83 -28.52
N GLN A 454 -17.19 57.20 -28.72
CA GLN A 454 -18.15 57.60 -29.76
C GLN A 454 -18.67 59.03 -29.57
N VAL A 455 -18.84 59.50 -28.33
CA VAL A 455 -19.22 60.90 -28.04
C VAL A 455 -18.23 61.89 -28.68
N LEU A 456 -16.94 61.62 -28.55
CA LEU A 456 -15.88 62.45 -29.15
C LEU A 456 -15.79 62.29 -30.66
N VAL A 457 -16.02 61.08 -31.20
CA VAL A 457 -16.08 60.87 -32.65
C VAL A 457 -17.19 61.72 -33.26
N ASP A 458 -18.38 61.72 -32.68
CA ASP A 458 -19.51 62.53 -33.14
C ASP A 458 -19.16 64.03 -33.10
N ALA A 459 -18.51 64.49 -32.03
CA ALA A 459 -18.09 65.88 -31.85
C ALA A 459 -17.03 66.31 -32.87
N VAL A 460 -15.97 65.52 -33.05
CA VAL A 460 -14.87 65.80 -33.99
C VAL A 460 -15.34 65.70 -35.44
N SER A 461 -16.11 64.67 -35.79
CA SER A 461 -16.60 64.45 -37.16
C SER A 461 -17.59 65.53 -37.62
N SER A 462 -18.36 66.09 -36.68
CA SER A 462 -19.29 67.18 -36.95
C SER A 462 -18.65 68.57 -36.84
N ASN A 463 -17.37 68.66 -36.51
CA ASN A 463 -16.68 69.92 -36.15
C ASN A 463 -17.48 70.73 -35.10
N GLY A 464 -18.00 70.04 -34.09
CA GLY A 464 -18.81 70.63 -33.03
C GLY A 464 -20.24 70.99 -33.42
N ALA A 465 -20.76 70.60 -34.59
CA ALA A 465 -22.15 70.89 -34.96
C ALA A 465 -23.17 70.07 -34.14
N THR A 466 -22.79 68.90 -33.63
CA THR A 466 -23.66 68.02 -32.84
C THR A 466 -23.09 67.79 -31.44
N LEU A 467 -22.97 68.86 -30.65
CA LEU A 467 -22.51 68.75 -29.26
C LEU A 467 -23.53 68.04 -28.38
N LYS A 468 -23.07 67.01 -27.67
CA LYS A 468 -23.83 66.45 -26.54
C LYS A 468 -23.70 67.38 -25.34
N VAL A 469 -24.83 67.54 -24.62
CA VAL A 469 -24.89 68.32 -23.40
C VAL A 469 -24.03 67.65 -22.33
N VAL A 470 -23.10 68.41 -21.74
CA VAL A 470 -22.29 67.93 -20.61
C VAL A 470 -23.19 67.83 -19.37
N PRO A 471 -23.31 66.67 -18.72
CA PRO A 471 -24.16 66.52 -17.55
C PRO A 471 -23.69 67.38 -16.37
N THR A 472 -24.57 68.23 -15.84
CA THR A 472 -24.30 69.09 -14.67
C THR A 472 -24.60 68.40 -13.32
N ASP A 473 -25.23 67.22 -13.38
CA ASP A 473 -25.66 66.42 -12.24
C ASP A 473 -24.85 65.13 -12.03
N LYS A 474 -23.86 64.85 -12.89
CA LYS A 474 -23.06 63.62 -12.79
C LYS A 474 -22.17 63.67 -11.54
N ASP A 475 -22.38 62.70 -10.63
CA ASP A 475 -21.60 62.46 -9.42
C ASP A 475 -20.47 61.46 -9.76
N GLU A 476 -19.25 61.74 -9.33
CA GLU A 476 -18.18 60.75 -9.26
C GLU A 476 -18.06 60.34 -7.80
N GLU A 477 -18.22 59.04 -7.52
CA GLU A 477 -18.27 58.46 -6.18
C GLU A 477 -17.33 59.21 -5.20
N ASN A 478 -17.93 60.03 -4.32
CA ASN A 478 -17.32 60.94 -3.31
C ASN A 478 -17.17 62.45 -3.65
N ASN A 479 -17.66 62.95 -4.80
CA ASN A 479 -17.55 64.37 -5.18
C ASN A 479 -18.91 65.02 -5.56
N PRO A 480 -19.32 66.14 -4.94
CA PRO A 480 -20.60 66.76 -5.25
C PRO A 480 -20.64 67.32 -6.68
N SER A 481 -21.74 67.07 -7.41
CA SER A 481 -21.99 67.66 -8.73
C SER A 481 -22.06 69.20 -8.66
N ILE A 482 -21.78 69.89 -9.78
CA ILE A 482 -21.78 71.36 -9.78
C ILE A 482 -23.15 71.95 -9.43
N LYS A 483 -24.24 71.29 -9.85
CA LYS A 483 -25.60 71.71 -9.47
C LYS A 483 -25.85 71.55 -7.97
N THR A 484 -25.39 70.46 -7.37
CA THR A 484 -25.52 70.20 -5.93
C THR A 484 -24.69 71.19 -5.11
N ALA A 485 -23.49 71.50 -5.56
CA ALA A 485 -22.60 72.48 -4.91
C ALA A 485 -23.20 73.89 -4.93
N VAL A 486 -23.73 74.34 -6.08
CA VAL A 486 -24.37 75.65 -6.21
C VAL A 486 -25.65 75.74 -5.37
N LYS A 487 -26.45 74.67 -5.31
CA LYS A 487 -27.61 74.61 -4.42
C LYS A 487 -27.19 74.77 -2.95
N SER A 488 -26.19 74.02 -2.51
CA SER A 488 -25.69 74.06 -1.14
C SER A 488 -25.21 75.46 -0.74
N TYR A 489 -24.59 76.18 -1.67
CA TYR A 489 -24.19 77.58 -1.47
C TYR A 489 -25.38 78.52 -1.33
N ASN A 490 -26.35 78.44 -2.25
CA ASN A 490 -27.55 79.29 -2.22
C ASN A 490 -28.35 79.10 -0.91
N ASP A 491 -28.47 77.85 -0.47
CA ASP A 491 -29.11 77.51 0.80
C ASP A 491 -28.35 78.17 1.97
N ALA A 492 -27.02 78.09 1.99
CA ALA A 492 -26.21 78.68 3.06
C ALA A 492 -26.25 80.23 3.08
N ILE A 493 -26.30 80.89 1.92
CA ILE A 493 -26.46 82.36 1.84
C ILE A 493 -27.83 82.79 2.36
N THR A 494 -28.88 82.02 2.07
CA THR A 494 -30.23 82.28 2.58
C THR A 494 -30.29 82.19 4.11
N VAL A 495 -29.64 81.18 4.68
CA VAL A 495 -29.51 81.02 6.14
C VAL A 495 -28.75 82.20 6.75
N LEU A 496 -27.65 82.65 6.14
CA LEU A 496 -26.91 83.82 6.59
C LEU A 496 -27.76 85.10 6.58
N GLY A 497 -28.51 85.35 5.50
CA GLY A 497 -29.44 86.48 5.43
C GLY A 497 -30.52 86.46 6.50
N THR A 498 -31.02 85.26 6.84
CA THR A 498 -31.99 85.06 7.92
C THR A 498 -31.39 85.38 9.28
N ALA A 499 -30.18 84.89 9.57
CA ALA A 499 -29.47 85.18 10.82
C ALA A 499 -29.18 86.67 10.99
N ILE A 500 -28.80 87.36 9.91
CA ILE A 500 -28.58 88.82 9.90
C ILE A 500 -29.89 89.56 10.20
N THR A 501 -31.00 89.15 9.60
CA THR A 501 -32.31 89.77 9.84
C THR A 501 -32.74 89.62 11.32
N ALA A 502 -32.53 88.43 11.90
CA ALA A 502 -32.80 88.17 13.31
C ALA A 502 -31.93 89.05 14.23
N TYR A 503 -30.63 89.17 13.94
CA TYR A 503 -29.71 90.06 14.64
C TYR A 503 -30.17 91.51 14.60
N ASN A 504 -30.45 92.07 13.41
CA ASN A 504 -30.85 93.47 13.24
C ASN A 504 -32.16 93.77 13.99
N LYS A 505 -33.11 92.82 13.94
CA LYS A 505 -34.37 92.95 14.67
C LYS A 505 -34.15 92.93 16.19
N ALA A 506 -33.32 92.01 16.70
CA ALA A 506 -33.00 91.94 18.12
C ALA A 506 -32.29 93.22 18.60
N TYR A 507 -31.38 93.75 17.78
CA TYR A 507 -30.73 95.04 18.01
C TYR A 507 -31.76 96.17 18.13
N ASP A 508 -32.66 96.33 17.15
CA ASP A 508 -33.67 97.38 17.15
C ASP A 508 -34.62 97.29 18.35
N ASP A 509 -35.07 96.07 18.70
CA ASP A 509 -35.99 95.85 19.81
C ASP A 509 -35.35 96.21 21.16
N LEU A 510 -34.11 95.76 21.42
CA LEU A 510 -33.38 96.08 22.64
C LEU A 510 -32.99 97.55 22.72
N TYR A 511 -32.46 98.10 21.62
CA TYR A 511 -32.06 99.49 21.52
C TYR A 511 -33.24 100.41 21.81
N LYS A 512 -34.38 100.18 21.13
CA LYS A 512 -35.60 100.98 21.31
C LYS A 512 -36.14 100.89 22.73
N LYS A 513 -36.19 99.70 23.31
CA LYS A 513 -36.67 99.49 24.69
C LYS A 513 -35.86 100.29 25.71
N ALA A 514 -34.53 100.26 25.61
CA ALA A 514 -33.65 100.99 26.52
C ALA A 514 -33.67 102.51 26.26
N HIS A 515 -33.71 102.92 25.00
CA HIS A 515 -33.84 104.32 24.59
C HIS A 515 -35.14 104.95 25.13
N ASP A 516 -36.28 104.31 24.89
CA ASP A 516 -37.60 104.82 25.32
C ASP A 516 -37.73 104.84 26.85
N LYS A 517 -37.11 103.87 27.54
CA LYS A 517 -37.02 103.87 29.00
C LYS A 517 -36.21 105.08 29.51
N SER A 518 -35.04 105.35 28.92
CA SER A 518 -34.21 106.50 29.29
C SER A 518 -34.95 107.83 29.12
N ILE A 519 -35.67 108.00 28.00
CA ILE A 519 -36.53 109.18 27.78
C ILE A 519 -37.63 109.26 28.83
N THR A 520 -38.29 108.15 29.16
CA THR A 520 -39.37 108.12 30.16
C THR A 520 -38.85 108.46 31.54
N ASP A 521 -37.72 107.87 31.95
CA ASP A 521 -37.11 108.13 33.26
C ASP A 521 -36.67 109.61 33.38
N ALA A 522 -36.11 110.20 32.32
CA ALA A 522 -35.75 111.62 32.27
C ALA A 522 -36.98 112.54 32.32
N LYS A 523 -38.06 112.17 31.62
CA LYS A 523 -39.34 112.90 31.65
C LYS A 523 -39.92 112.88 33.06
N ASP A 524 -39.95 111.71 33.69
CA ASP A 524 -40.50 111.53 35.03
C ASP A 524 -39.67 112.30 36.07
N ALA A 525 -38.33 112.25 35.97
CA ALA A 525 -37.44 113.04 36.82
C ALA A 525 -37.70 114.56 36.65
N LYS A 526 -37.84 115.04 35.41
CA LYS A 526 -38.15 116.44 35.14
C LYS A 526 -39.52 116.85 35.65
N TYR A 527 -40.50 115.95 35.55
CA TYR A 527 -41.84 116.20 36.07
C TYR A 527 -41.84 116.35 37.58
N ILE A 528 -41.14 115.44 38.30
CA ILE A 528 -40.92 115.53 39.74
C ILE A 528 -40.27 116.87 40.12
N GLU A 529 -39.20 117.28 39.41
CA GLU A 529 -38.51 118.55 39.64
C GLU A 529 -39.46 119.76 39.53
N GLY A 530 -40.40 119.73 38.57
CA GLY A 530 -41.41 120.78 38.40
C GLY A 530 -42.52 120.79 39.45
N LEU A 531 -42.82 119.62 40.05
CA LEU A 531 -43.86 119.49 41.09
C LEU A 531 -43.37 119.97 42.46
N ILE A 532 -42.11 119.69 42.83
CA ILE A 532 -41.56 119.95 44.18
C ILE A 532 -41.76 121.40 44.66
N PRO A 533 -41.51 122.46 43.86
CA PRO A 533 -41.70 123.85 44.32
C PRO A 533 -43.16 124.24 44.61
N ASN A 534 -44.13 123.43 44.17
CA ASN A 534 -45.57 123.73 44.25
C ASN A 534 -46.30 122.86 45.29
N ILE A 535 -45.58 122.18 46.18
CA ILE A 535 -46.16 121.33 47.24
C ILE A 535 -46.96 122.19 48.21
N ALA A 536 -48.24 121.87 48.38
CA ALA A 536 -49.11 122.55 49.35
C ALA A 536 -48.92 122.02 50.78
N ASP A 537 -48.59 120.73 50.92
CA ASP A 537 -48.34 120.06 52.22
C ASP A 537 -46.91 119.50 52.28
N GLN A 538 -45.99 120.35 52.74
CA GLN A 538 -44.57 120.01 52.83
C GLN A 538 -44.29 118.95 53.91
N GLU A 539 -45.10 118.91 54.97
CA GLU A 539 -44.91 117.97 56.08
C GLU A 539 -45.26 116.55 55.62
N ALA A 540 -46.33 116.38 54.84
CA ALA A 540 -46.70 115.11 54.21
C ALA A 540 -45.65 114.60 53.21
N TRP A 541 -45.04 115.48 52.41
CA TRP A 541 -43.96 115.10 51.49
C TRP A 541 -42.71 114.62 52.21
N ASN A 542 -42.27 115.37 53.23
CA ASN A 542 -41.09 115.01 54.01
C ASN A 542 -41.28 113.67 54.72
N LYS A 543 -42.48 113.41 55.25
CA LYS A 543 -42.85 112.12 55.84
C LYS A 543 -42.81 110.98 54.82
N PHE A 544 -43.38 111.15 53.62
CA PHE A 544 -43.31 110.14 52.56
C PHE A 544 -41.86 109.77 52.19
N ASN A 545 -40.98 110.76 52.06
CA ASN A 545 -39.57 110.50 51.77
C ASN A 545 -38.83 109.82 52.93
N GLN A 546 -39.24 110.05 54.18
CA GLN A 546 -38.71 109.29 55.33
C GLN A 546 -39.23 107.85 55.37
N ASP A 547 -40.52 107.64 55.15
CA ASP A 547 -41.17 106.32 55.20
C ASP A 547 -40.77 105.45 54.00
N LYS A 548 -40.50 106.07 52.84
CA LYS A 548 -40.07 105.42 51.60
C LYS A 548 -38.87 106.15 50.97
N PRO A 549 -37.65 106.03 51.54
CA PRO A 549 -36.46 106.72 51.04
C PRO A 549 -36.07 106.30 49.61
N ASN A 550 -36.47 105.09 49.19
CA ASN A 550 -36.17 104.52 47.87
C ASN A 550 -37.40 104.46 46.94
N ALA A 551 -38.39 105.33 47.13
CA ALA A 551 -39.57 105.38 46.26
C ALA A 551 -39.17 105.56 44.78
N THR A 552 -39.81 104.78 43.90
CA THR A 552 -39.65 104.92 42.44
C THR A 552 -40.14 106.28 41.95
N ASN A 553 -39.70 106.72 40.78
CA ASN A 553 -40.20 107.97 40.20
C ASN A 553 -41.72 107.96 40.05
N ALA A 554 -42.33 106.84 39.66
CA ALA A 554 -43.77 106.68 39.59
C ALA A 554 -44.46 106.86 40.95
N GLU A 555 -43.93 106.25 42.02
CA GLU A 555 -44.48 106.42 43.39
C GLU A 555 -44.32 107.86 43.90
N LYS A 556 -43.17 108.50 43.60
CA LYS A 556 -42.91 109.91 43.93
C LYS A 556 -43.89 110.83 43.21
N ILE A 557 -44.10 110.62 41.91
CA ILE A 557 -45.07 111.38 41.11
C ILE A 557 -46.47 111.23 41.69
N ALA A 558 -46.91 109.99 41.95
CA ALA A 558 -48.25 109.73 42.50
C ALA A 558 -48.48 110.44 43.83
N LYS A 559 -47.47 110.45 44.73
CA LYS A 559 -47.60 111.19 46.00
C LYS A 559 -47.55 112.70 45.83
N LEU A 560 -46.70 113.21 44.93
CA LEU A 560 -46.61 114.64 44.64
C LEU A 560 -47.92 115.17 44.03
N GLU A 561 -48.57 114.41 43.15
CA GLU A 561 -49.85 114.79 42.56
C GLU A 561 -50.99 114.87 43.58
N GLU A 562 -50.93 114.10 44.68
CA GLU A 562 -51.90 114.16 45.78
C GLU A 562 -51.80 115.49 46.57
N ILE A 563 -50.58 116.03 46.70
CA ILE A 563 -50.27 117.16 47.60
C ILE A 563 -49.96 118.48 46.85
N VAL A 564 -50.02 118.48 45.52
CA VAL A 564 -49.83 119.65 44.65
C VAL A 564 -51.17 120.04 44.02
N LEU A 565 -51.42 121.34 43.84
CA LEU A 565 -52.62 121.81 43.16
C LEU A 565 -52.70 121.29 41.70
N PRO A 566 -53.86 120.77 41.24
CA PRO A 566 -53.99 120.13 39.92
C PRO A 566 -53.53 121.00 38.74
N ALA A 567 -53.75 122.32 38.80
CA ALA A 567 -53.32 123.25 37.76
C ALA A 567 -51.78 123.28 37.61
N LYS A 568 -51.05 123.22 38.73
CA LYS A 568 -49.58 123.22 38.74
C LYS A 568 -48.98 121.89 38.32
N ALA A 569 -49.64 120.77 38.65
CA ALA A 569 -49.29 119.47 38.10
C ALA A 569 -49.43 119.44 36.57
N THR A 570 -50.50 120.02 36.04
CA THR A 570 -50.71 120.10 34.57
C THR A 570 -49.61 120.92 33.88
N GLU A 571 -49.21 122.07 34.44
CA GLU A 571 -48.11 122.89 33.92
C GLU A 571 -46.77 122.13 33.93
N ALA A 572 -46.41 121.49 35.04
CA ALA A 572 -45.16 120.75 35.19
C ALA A 572 -45.09 119.54 34.24
N LYS A 573 -46.21 118.84 34.00
CA LYS A 573 -46.27 117.71 33.06
C LYS A 573 -45.97 118.16 31.63
N LYS A 574 -46.56 119.29 31.21
CA LYS A 574 -46.35 119.86 29.88
C LYS A 574 -44.89 120.29 29.68
N ALA A 575 -44.29 120.90 30.71
CA ALA A 575 -42.87 121.28 30.69
C ALA A 575 -41.94 120.05 30.61
N ALA A 576 -42.26 118.95 31.30
CA ALA A 576 -41.49 117.71 31.22
C ALA A 576 -41.60 117.03 29.85
N GLU A 577 -42.80 117.01 29.25
CA GLU A 577 -43.02 116.52 27.88
C GLU A 577 -42.25 117.33 26.84
N GLU A 578 -42.16 118.64 27.02
CA GLU A 578 -41.39 119.53 26.12
C GLU A 578 -39.88 119.43 26.37
N TYR A 579 -39.44 119.25 27.62
CA TYR A 579 -38.04 119.06 27.99
C TYR A 579 -37.42 117.85 27.30
N VAL A 580 -38.06 116.67 27.36
CA VAL A 580 -37.49 115.47 26.72
C VAL A 580 -37.51 115.53 25.20
N LYS A 581 -38.38 116.37 24.61
CA LYS A 581 -38.40 116.62 23.16
C LYS A 581 -37.29 117.55 22.69
N THR A 582 -36.90 118.53 23.51
CA THR A 582 -36.00 119.62 23.09
C THR A 582 -34.58 119.51 23.66
N ASN A 583 -34.40 118.88 24.82
CA ASN A 583 -33.11 118.79 25.48
C ASN A 583 -32.17 117.79 24.80
N GLN A 584 -31.02 118.27 24.34
CA GLN A 584 -30.06 117.45 23.62
C GLN A 584 -29.36 116.42 24.51
N GLN A 585 -29.05 116.75 25.77
CA GLN A 585 -28.39 115.82 26.69
C GLN A 585 -29.27 114.60 27.00
N VAL A 586 -30.60 114.78 27.06
CA VAL A 586 -31.55 113.68 27.23
C VAL A 586 -31.56 112.77 26.01
N LYS A 587 -31.51 113.34 24.80
CA LYS A 587 -31.43 112.58 23.55
C LYS A 587 -30.12 111.78 23.47
N ASP A 588 -28.99 112.42 23.77
CA ASP A 588 -27.68 111.78 23.75
C ASP A 588 -27.59 110.66 24.80
N ALA A 589 -28.14 110.88 26.01
CA ALA A 589 -28.21 109.85 27.05
C ALA A 589 -29.14 108.68 26.66
N ALA A 590 -30.24 108.93 25.96
CA ALA A 590 -31.12 107.89 25.45
C ALA A 590 -30.45 107.05 24.35
N ILE A 591 -29.69 107.69 23.45
CA ILE A 591 -28.88 107.01 22.43
C ILE A 591 -27.80 106.14 23.09
N ALA A 592 -27.06 106.68 24.06
CA ALA A 592 -26.03 105.94 24.78
C ALA A 592 -26.61 104.75 25.56
N ALA A 593 -27.79 104.92 26.16
CA ALA A 593 -28.50 103.84 26.85
C ALA A 593 -28.93 102.72 25.89
N GLY A 594 -29.42 103.07 24.70
CA GLY A 594 -29.74 102.10 23.64
C GLY A 594 -28.52 101.28 23.22
N ALA A 595 -27.39 101.94 22.94
CA ALA A 595 -26.16 101.28 22.53
C ALA A 595 -25.57 100.40 23.66
N ALA A 596 -25.60 100.87 24.90
CA ALA A 596 -25.09 100.13 26.05
C ALA A 596 -25.96 98.90 26.39
N ALA A 597 -27.26 98.95 26.13
CA ALA A 597 -28.15 97.81 26.37
C ALA A 597 -27.92 96.64 25.41
N TRP A 598 -27.47 96.94 24.18
CA TRP A 598 -27.07 95.91 23.24
C TRP A 598 -25.72 95.29 23.60
N SER A 599 -24.73 96.14 23.91
CA SER A 599 -23.35 95.73 24.13
C SER A 599 -23.21 94.82 25.37
N GLY A 600 -22.79 93.58 25.15
CA GLY A 600 -22.63 92.57 26.19
C GLY A 600 -23.91 91.84 26.59
N SER A 601 -24.98 91.94 25.79
CA SER A 601 -26.23 91.21 26.01
C SER A 601 -26.13 89.73 25.59
N ASP A 602 -27.00 88.90 26.16
CA ASP A 602 -27.14 87.49 25.77
C ASP A 602 -27.64 87.40 24.32
N GLU A 603 -28.57 88.27 23.91
CA GLU A 603 -29.09 88.37 22.55
C GLU A 603 -28.01 88.77 21.53
N GLU A 604 -27.09 89.69 21.86
CA GLU A 604 -25.94 90.01 21.01
C GLU A 604 -25.06 88.77 20.82
N THR A 605 -24.77 88.06 21.91
CA THR A 605 -23.90 86.88 21.89
C THR A 605 -24.50 85.76 21.06
N GLU A 606 -25.77 85.43 21.26
CA GLU A 606 -26.48 84.36 20.55
C GLU A 606 -26.60 84.66 19.05
N ASN A 607 -27.05 85.87 18.69
CA ASN A 607 -27.23 86.24 17.29
C ASN A 607 -25.89 86.42 16.56
N THR A 608 -24.84 86.91 17.24
CA THR A 608 -23.48 86.97 16.66
C THR A 608 -22.94 85.56 16.39
N LYS A 609 -23.19 84.61 17.28
CA LYS A 609 -22.83 83.20 17.08
C LYS A 609 -23.59 82.61 15.89
N ALA A 610 -24.90 82.79 15.82
CA ALA A 610 -25.72 82.31 14.71
C ALA A 610 -25.26 82.86 13.34
N ILE A 611 -24.93 84.16 13.27
CA ILE A 611 -24.32 84.76 12.07
C ILE A 611 -22.97 84.12 11.76
N THR A 612 -22.12 83.88 12.76
CA THR A 612 -20.78 83.30 12.57
C THR A 612 -20.86 81.88 12.02
N ASP A 613 -21.73 81.04 12.58
CA ASP A 613 -21.93 79.67 12.12
C ASP A 613 -22.49 79.63 10.69
N ALA A 614 -23.51 80.45 10.40
CA ALA A 614 -24.07 80.58 9.06
C ALA A 614 -23.04 81.08 8.03
N LYS A 615 -22.22 82.06 8.41
CA LYS A 615 -21.13 82.59 7.57
C LYS A 615 -20.10 81.51 7.25
N ASN A 616 -19.67 80.74 8.25
CA ASN A 616 -18.69 79.67 8.05
C ASN A 616 -19.23 78.55 7.15
N ALA A 617 -20.52 78.20 7.31
CA ALA A 617 -21.20 77.27 6.41
C ALA A 617 -21.24 77.78 4.96
N ALA A 618 -21.53 79.08 4.76
CA ALA A 618 -21.54 79.71 3.45
C ALA A 618 -20.15 79.74 2.80
N ILE A 619 -19.08 80.01 3.57
CA ILE A 619 -17.68 79.96 3.10
C ILE A 619 -17.32 78.55 2.62
N LYS A 620 -17.67 77.51 3.40
CA LYS A 620 -17.39 76.12 3.03
C LYS A 620 -18.14 75.72 1.75
N ALA A 621 -19.41 76.06 1.65
CA ALA A 621 -20.22 75.77 0.47
C ALA A 621 -19.70 76.51 -0.77
N PHE A 622 -19.22 77.75 -0.61
CA PHE A 622 -18.58 78.52 -1.68
C PHE A 622 -17.31 77.84 -2.21
N GLY A 623 -16.45 77.34 -1.32
CA GLY A 623 -15.27 76.56 -1.71
C GLY A 623 -15.63 75.28 -2.48
N GLY A 624 -16.72 74.62 -2.10
CA GLY A 624 -17.22 73.42 -2.77
C GLY A 624 -17.64 73.62 -4.23
N ILE A 625 -18.10 74.82 -4.60
CA ILE A 625 -18.43 75.14 -6.00
C ILE A 625 -17.17 75.09 -6.87
N SER A 626 -16.05 75.61 -6.40
CA SER A 626 -14.80 75.63 -7.17
C SER A 626 -14.31 74.22 -7.49
N THR A 627 -14.33 73.32 -6.51
CA THR A 627 -14.01 71.90 -6.71
C THR A 627 -14.95 71.25 -7.72
N ALA A 628 -16.26 71.45 -7.59
CA ALA A 628 -17.24 70.87 -8.49
C ALA A 628 -17.15 71.44 -9.92
N LEU A 629 -16.79 72.72 -10.07
CA LEU A 629 -16.56 73.36 -11.37
C LEU A 629 -15.32 72.80 -12.07
N ASN A 630 -14.22 72.55 -11.35
CA ASN A 630 -13.04 71.90 -11.92
C ASN A 630 -13.36 70.49 -12.42
N ASN A 631 -14.10 69.70 -11.63
CA ASN A 631 -14.51 68.36 -12.05
C ASN A 631 -15.42 68.39 -13.28
N TYR A 632 -16.36 69.35 -13.33
CA TYR A 632 -17.20 69.56 -14.51
C TYR A 632 -16.40 69.98 -15.75
N ALA A 633 -15.40 70.85 -15.58
CA ALA A 633 -14.50 71.25 -16.67
C ALA A 633 -13.67 70.07 -17.17
N THR A 634 -13.11 69.26 -16.28
CA THR A 634 -12.39 68.03 -16.65
C THR A 634 -13.31 67.06 -17.39
N LEU A 635 -14.54 66.84 -16.93
CA LEU A 635 -15.53 66.00 -17.62
C LEU A 635 -15.81 66.53 -19.04
N ALA A 636 -16.04 67.84 -19.18
CA ALA A 636 -16.29 68.49 -20.47
C ALA A 636 -15.10 68.31 -21.42
N GLN A 637 -13.87 68.51 -20.94
CA GLN A 637 -12.66 68.38 -21.74
C GLN A 637 -12.38 66.93 -22.11
N ASP A 638 -12.44 66.02 -21.13
CA ASP A 638 -11.92 64.67 -21.29
C ASP A 638 -12.84 63.72 -22.05
N TYR A 639 -14.15 63.93 -21.94
CA TYR A 639 -15.17 63.03 -22.49
C TYR A 639 -16.06 63.69 -23.54
N TYR A 640 -16.11 65.02 -23.59
CA TYR A 640 -16.97 65.75 -24.52
C TYR A 640 -16.21 66.64 -25.49
N GLY A 641 -14.89 66.84 -25.31
CA GLY A 641 -14.07 67.64 -26.23
C GLY A 641 -14.44 69.11 -26.20
N GLN A 642 -14.92 69.57 -25.05
CA GLN A 642 -15.45 70.91 -24.86
C GLN A 642 -14.67 71.64 -23.77
N ASP A 643 -14.49 72.94 -23.95
CA ASP A 643 -13.93 73.82 -22.93
C ASP A 643 -15.01 74.72 -22.34
N LEU A 644 -14.75 75.31 -21.18
CA LEU A 644 -15.63 76.34 -20.64
C LEU A 644 -15.70 77.52 -21.61
N LYS A 645 -16.92 78.00 -21.87
CA LYS A 645 -17.17 79.09 -22.81
C LYS A 645 -16.55 80.39 -22.31
N GLU A 646 -16.71 80.65 -21.02
CA GLU A 646 -16.25 81.84 -20.31
C GLU A 646 -15.59 81.42 -18.99
N ASN A 647 -14.47 82.05 -18.63
CA ASN A 647 -13.85 81.88 -17.32
C ASN A 647 -14.42 82.93 -16.37
N ILE A 648 -15.56 82.62 -15.77
CA ILE A 648 -16.29 83.53 -14.88
C ILE A 648 -15.77 83.38 -13.46
N ALA A 649 -15.24 84.45 -12.88
CA ALA A 649 -14.85 84.44 -11.48
C ALA A 649 -16.11 84.27 -10.60
N LEU A 650 -16.09 83.32 -9.67
CA LEU A 650 -17.24 83.01 -8.82
C LEU A 650 -17.72 84.25 -8.03
N GLU A 651 -16.82 85.16 -7.69
CA GLU A 651 -17.14 86.43 -7.02
C GLU A 651 -17.92 87.43 -7.89
N ASP A 652 -17.79 87.37 -9.21
CA ASP A 652 -18.53 88.27 -10.12
C ASP A 652 -20.02 87.94 -10.17
N ILE A 653 -20.39 86.67 -9.90
CA ILE A 653 -21.79 86.21 -9.95
C ILE A 653 -22.43 86.03 -8.57
N SER A 654 -21.62 86.01 -7.51
CA SER A 654 -22.05 85.80 -6.12
C SER A 654 -21.86 87.03 -5.23
N GLY A 655 -21.34 88.14 -5.77
CA GLY A 655 -21.04 89.37 -5.05
C GLY A 655 -19.58 89.47 -4.59
N LYS A 656 -19.04 90.69 -4.58
CA LYS A 656 -17.64 90.97 -4.22
C LYS A 656 -17.48 91.33 -2.74
N GLY A 657 -16.33 90.96 -2.18
CA GLY A 657 -15.95 91.30 -0.80
C GLY A 657 -16.34 90.26 0.23
N ALA A 658 -16.35 90.67 1.50
CA ALA A 658 -16.61 89.79 2.64
C ALA A 658 -18.08 89.32 2.67
N PHE A 659 -18.33 88.14 3.26
CA PHE A 659 -19.69 87.61 3.43
C PHE A 659 -20.57 88.46 4.35
N LEU A 660 -19.97 89.29 5.22
CA LEU A 660 -20.65 90.10 6.22
C LEU A 660 -19.95 91.45 6.34
N THR A 661 -20.74 92.51 6.46
CA THR A 661 -20.28 93.86 6.78
C THR A 661 -21.29 94.58 7.67
N ASP A 662 -20.88 95.64 8.34
CA ASP A 662 -21.80 96.50 9.07
C ASP A 662 -22.57 97.39 8.07
N ASP A 663 -23.83 97.69 8.38
CA ASP A 663 -24.66 98.48 7.49
C ASP A 663 -24.38 99.98 7.66
N ALA A 664 -23.83 100.60 6.61
CA ALA A 664 -23.53 102.03 6.62
C ALA A 664 -24.79 102.91 6.72
N GLU A 665 -25.96 102.40 6.34
CA GLU A 665 -27.23 103.15 6.35
C GLU A 665 -27.97 103.04 7.69
N ALA A 666 -27.64 102.04 8.53
CA ALA A 666 -28.27 101.77 9.81
C ALA A 666 -27.24 101.38 10.87
N ALA A 667 -26.94 102.30 11.78
CA ALA A 667 -25.92 102.09 12.81
C ALA A 667 -26.28 100.89 13.72
N GLY A 668 -25.34 99.95 13.83
CA GLY A 668 -25.49 98.72 14.61
C GLY A 668 -26.08 97.54 13.83
N HIS A 669 -26.58 97.75 12.62
CA HIS A 669 -27.07 96.68 11.75
C HIS A 669 -25.94 96.03 10.96
N LYS A 670 -26.20 94.81 10.47
CA LYS A 670 -25.32 94.03 9.61
C LYS A 670 -26.01 93.73 8.27
N LYS A 671 -25.21 93.48 7.22
CA LYS A 671 -25.69 93.01 5.91
C LYS A 671 -24.71 92.05 5.23
N THR A 672 -25.22 91.22 4.33
CA THR A 672 -24.39 90.35 3.46
C THR A 672 -24.04 91.07 2.17
N LEU A 673 -22.79 90.96 1.71
CA LEU A 673 -22.38 91.39 0.36
C LEU A 673 -22.45 90.25 -0.67
N LYS A 674 -22.65 89.01 -0.19
CA LYS A 674 -22.80 87.82 -1.02
C LYS A 674 -24.27 87.55 -1.32
N THR A 675 -24.55 87.12 -2.53
CA THR A 675 -25.89 86.83 -3.07
C THR A 675 -25.98 85.40 -3.57
N THR A 676 -27.20 84.87 -3.65
CA THR A 676 -27.47 83.58 -4.29
C THR A 676 -27.15 83.64 -5.79
N ILE A 677 -26.59 82.57 -6.33
CA ILE A 677 -26.37 82.38 -7.76
C ILE A 677 -27.71 82.05 -8.42
N SER A 678 -28.14 82.89 -9.36
CA SER A 678 -29.35 82.67 -10.14
C SER A 678 -29.19 81.55 -11.19
N ASP A 679 -30.30 81.02 -11.69
CA ASP A 679 -30.29 80.03 -12.78
C ASP A 679 -29.61 80.56 -14.05
N GLU A 680 -29.74 81.86 -14.33
CA GLU A 680 -29.04 82.52 -15.43
C GLU A 680 -27.51 82.49 -15.24
N ASN A 681 -27.05 82.86 -14.04
CA ASN A 681 -25.63 82.85 -13.71
C ASN A 681 -25.07 81.42 -13.64
N PHE A 682 -25.86 80.46 -13.17
CA PHE A 682 -25.51 79.04 -13.21
C PHE A 682 -25.35 78.57 -14.66
N THR A 683 -26.27 78.94 -15.55
CA THR A 683 -26.19 78.60 -16.99
C THR A 683 -24.92 79.14 -17.63
N LYS A 684 -24.50 80.37 -17.27
CA LYS A 684 -23.22 80.94 -17.73
C LYS A 684 -22.01 80.18 -17.18
N LEU A 685 -22.05 79.79 -15.91
CA LEU A 685 -20.97 79.05 -15.23
C LEU A 685 -20.69 77.68 -15.88
N VAL A 686 -21.73 76.99 -16.33
CA VAL A 686 -21.64 75.65 -16.95
C VAL A 686 -21.61 75.70 -18.49
N ALA A 687 -21.64 76.89 -19.08
CA ALA A 687 -21.63 77.05 -20.51
C ALA A 687 -20.30 76.54 -21.09
N VAL A 688 -20.41 75.68 -22.10
CA VAL A 688 -19.28 75.01 -22.74
C VAL A 688 -19.28 75.29 -24.25
N LYS A 689 -18.11 75.17 -24.88
CA LYS A 689 -17.90 75.35 -26.32
C LYS A 689 -17.03 74.21 -26.85
N TYR A 690 -17.20 73.87 -28.12
CA TYR A 690 -16.28 72.96 -28.80
C TYR A 690 -14.86 73.56 -28.84
N ASP A 691 -13.86 72.75 -28.53
CA ASP A 691 -12.45 73.08 -28.76
C ASP A 691 -11.79 71.94 -29.54
N ASP A 692 -11.31 72.24 -30.75
CA ASP A 692 -10.77 71.24 -31.66
C ASP A 692 -9.51 70.55 -31.13
N SER A 693 -8.67 71.29 -30.38
CA SER A 693 -7.42 70.74 -29.82
C SER A 693 -7.73 69.77 -28.69
N ILE A 694 -8.62 70.17 -27.77
CA ILE A 694 -9.07 69.34 -26.66
C ILE A 694 -9.82 68.12 -27.17
N ALA A 695 -10.75 68.29 -28.13
CA ALA A 695 -11.51 67.20 -28.70
C ALA A 695 -10.61 66.13 -29.36
N LYS A 696 -9.61 66.54 -30.16
CA LYS A 696 -8.66 65.62 -30.79
C LYS A 696 -7.74 64.93 -29.80
N ALA A 697 -7.24 65.65 -28.78
CA ALA A 697 -6.40 65.09 -27.74
C ALA A 697 -7.17 64.05 -26.89
N SER A 698 -8.38 64.39 -26.48
CA SER A 698 -9.27 63.50 -25.74
C SER A 698 -9.69 62.29 -26.59
N LEU A 699 -9.98 62.48 -27.89
CA LEU A 699 -10.32 61.40 -28.82
C LEU A 699 -9.16 60.41 -28.93
N LYS A 700 -7.92 60.89 -29.04
CA LYS A 700 -6.72 60.05 -29.05
C LYS A 700 -6.62 59.20 -27.79
N ARG A 701 -6.79 59.80 -26.62
CA ARG A 701 -6.73 59.09 -25.33
C ARG A 701 -7.82 58.02 -25.22
N LEU A 702 -9.08 58.34 -25.53
CA LEU A 702 -10.17 57.37 -25.45
C LEU A 702 -10.04 56.28 -26.52
N SER A 703 -9.52 56.61 -27.69
CA SER A 703 -9.23 55.63 -28.75
C SER A 703 -8.12 54.65 -28.35
N ILE A 704 -7.06 55.12 -27.69
CA ILE A 704 -6.04 54.25 -27.08
C ILE A 704 -6.64 53.38 -25.97
N SER A 705 -7.51 53.94 -25.13
CA SER A 705 -8.16 53.17 -24.07
C SER A 705 -9.07 52.06 -24.65
N ALA A 706 -9.87 52.38 -25.66
CA ALA A 706 -10.81 51.45 -26.27
C ALA A 706 -10.12 50.37 -27.12
N PHE A 707 -9.09 50.73 -27.89
CA PHE A 707 -8.51 49.87 -28.94
C PHE A 707 -6.99 49.65 -28.82
N GLY A 708 -6.37 50.13 -27.76
CA GLY A 708 -4.94 49.99 -27.47
C GLY A 708 -4.05 50.94 -28.27
N ASN A 709 -2.76 50.95 -27.93
CA ASN A 709 -1.79 51.76 -28.68
C ASN A 709 -1.54 51.22 -30.10
N THR A 710 -1.73 49.92 -30.31
CA THR A 710 -1.43 49.28 -31.60
C THR A 710 -2.41 49.72 -32.69
N LEU A 711 -3.71 49.73 -32.40
CA LEU A 711 -4.74 50.04 -33.38
C LEU A 711 -5.54 51.32 -33.06
N GLY A 712 -5.46 51.85 -31.84
CA GLY A 712 -6.23 53.01 -31.40
C GLY A 712 -5.71 54.36 -31.89
N VAL A 713 -4.60 54.43 -32.63
CA VAL A 713 -4.08 55.70 -33.18
C VAL A 713 -3.84 55.56 -34.68
N TYR A 714 -4.24 56.56 -35.45
CA TYR A 714 -3.96 56.67 -36.87
C TYR A 714 -3.54 58.12 -37.19
N ASP A 715 -2.41 58.29 -37.90
CA ASP A 715 -1.84 59.60 -38.25
C ASP A 715 -1.73 60.58 -37.06
N ASN A 716 -1.18 60.09 -35.94
CA ASN A 716 -1.06 60.80 -34.65
C ASN A 716 -2.39 61.25 -34.00
N MET A 717 -3.55 60.89 -34.57
CA MET A 717 -4.89 61.17 -34.07
C MET A 717 -5.60 59.90 -33.55
N GLY A 718 -6.63 60.07 -32.72
CA GLY A 718 -7.53 58.97 -32.38
C GLY A 718 -8.36 58.51 -33.58
N ARG A 719 -8.80 57.25 -33.56
CA ARG A 719 -9.64 56.68 -34.62
C ARG A 719 -11.01 57.35 -34.65
N LEU A 720 -11.53 57.59 -35.85
CA LEU A 720 -12.91 58.04 -36.10
C LEU A 720 -13.86 56.88 -36.44
N THR A 721 -13.31 55.70 -36.72
CA THR A 721 -14.07 54.47 -36.97
C THR A 721 -13.71 53.43 -35.91
N PRO A 722 -14.67 52.59 -35.48
CA PRO A 722 -14.39 51.60 -34.45
C PRO A 722 -13.45 50.53 -35.00
N VAL A 723 -12.54 50.04 -34.16
CA VAL A 723 -11.75 48.85 -34.49
C VAL A 723 -12.60 47.61 -34.24
N THR A 724 -12.60 46.69 -35.19
CA THR A 724 -13.34 45.43 -35.14
C THR A 724 -12.49 44.31 -34.56
N GLU A 725 -13.15 43.25 -34.07
CA GLU A 725 -12.45 42.05 -33.60
C GLU A 725 -11.63 41.38 -34.71
N THR A 726 -12.15 41.36 -35.94
CA THR A 726 -11.44 40.82 -37.12
C THR A 726 -10.12 41.55 -37.36
N GLU A 727 -10.12 42.88 -37.34
CA GLU A 727 -8.90 43.68 -37.51
C GLU A 727 -7.87 43.42 -36.40
N VAL A 728 -8.33 43.21 -35.15
CA VAL A 728 -7.43 42.85 -34.04
C VAL A 728 -6.78 41.49 -34.28
N ARG A 729 -7.55 40.48 -34.67
CA ARG A 729 -7.06 39.11 -34.90
C ARG A 729 -6.11 39.05 -36.09
N GLU A 730 -6.47 39.65 -37.23
CA GLU A 730 -5.60 39.72 -38.42
C GLU A 730 -4.26 40.43 -38.12
N HIS A 731 -4.29 41.52 -37.35
CA HIS A 731 -3.08 42.22 -36.96
C HIS A 731 -2.22 41.37 -35.99
N ALA A 732 -2.86 40.71 -35.02
CA ALA A 732 -2.17 39.86 -34.04
C ALA A 732 -1.42 38.72 -34.73
N ASP A 733 -2.09 38.02 -35.64
CA ASP A 733 -1.53 36.90 -36.39
C ASP A 733 -0.38 37.33 -37.30
N ALA A 734 -0.57 38.41 -38.08
CA ALA A 734 0.45 38.91 -39.01
C ALA A 734 1.74 39.37 -38.31
N ASN A 735 1.67 39.75 -37.03
CA ASN A 735 2.78 40.30 -36.26
C ASN A 735 3.21 39.43 -35.07
N ASN A 736 2.64 38.23 -34.93
CA ASN A 736 2.88 37.31 -33.83
C ASN A 736 2.73 37.99 -32.44
N MET A 737 1.69 38.81 -32.30
CA MET A 737 1.38 39.56 -31.08
C MET A 737 0.26 38.88 -30.29
N THR A 738 0.36 38.92 -28.96
CA THR A 738 -0.70 38.43 -28.09
C THR A 738 -1.88 39.41 -28.04
N ILE A 739 -3.11 38.90 -28.19
CA ILE A 739 -4.32 39.70 -27.99
C ILE A 739 -4.56 39.84 -26.48
N ASN A 740 -4.37 41.06 -25.96
CA ASN A 740 -4.62 41.38 -24.56
C ASN A 740 -4.93 42.88 -24.39
N ALA A 741 -5.24 43.27 -23.15
CA ALA A 741 -5.54 44.65 -22.78
C ALA A 741 -4.39 45.64 -23.10
N ALA A 742 -3.14 45.22 -22.93
CA ALA A 742 -1.98 46.10 -23.11
C ALA A 742 -1.75 46.46 -24.58
N SER A 743 -1.96 45.49 -25.47
CA SER A 743 -1.76 45.67 -26.92
C SER A 743 -2.98 46.31 -27.60
N TYR A 744 -4.19 45.90 -27.22
CA TYR A 744 -5.42 46.25 -27.94
C TYR A 744 -6.51 46.89 -27.08
N GLY A 745 -6.16 47.38 -25.88
CA GLY A 745 -7.07 48.13 -25.01
C GLY A 745 -8.25 47.30 -24.51
N LEU A 746 -9.36 47.97 -24.22
CA LEU A 746 -10.58 47.31 -23.74
C LEU A 746 -11.12 46.26 -24.73
N LEU A 747 -10.97 46.49 -26.05
CA LEU A 747 -11.34 45.50 -27.08
C LEU A 747 -10.46 44.24 -26.98
N GLY A 748 -9.16 44.41 -26.77
CA GLY A 748 -8.23 43.30 -26.54
C GLY A 748 -8.59 42.46 -25.31
N ALA A 749 -8.90 43.13 -24.19
CA ALA A 749 -9.34 42.45 -22.97
C ALA A 749 -10.65 41.67 -23.18
N LYS A 750 -11.60 42.24 -23.93
CA LYS A 750 -12.86 41.57 -24.29
C LYS A 750 -12.62 40.31 -25.11
N ILE A 751 -11.75 40.38 -26.13
CA ILE A 751 -11.44 39.25 -27.01
C ILE A 751 -10.69 38.16 -26.21
N GLU A 752 -9.66 38.54 -25.46
CA GLU A 752 -8.85 37.63 -24.63
C GLU A 752 -9.71 36.83 -23.63
N THR A 753 -10.61 37.52 -22.92
CA THR A 753 -11.48 36.87 -21.94
C THR A 753 -12.57 36.01 -22.59
N ALA A 754 -13.09 36.40 -23.75
CA ALA A 754 -14.01 35.57 -24.54
C ALA A 754 -13.33 34.31 -25.09
N ASP A 755 -12.08 34.42 -25.57
CA ASP A 755 -11.28 33.29 -26.03
C ASP A 755 -10.96 32.32 -24.88
N ALA A 756 -10.69 32.84 -23.68
CA ALA A 756 -10.50 32.02 -22.49
C ALA A 756 -11.78 31.27 -22.07
N VAL A 757 -12.96 31.88 -22.22
CA VAL A 757 -14.25 31.20 -21.99
C VAL A 757 -14.45 30.09 -23.02
N LYS A 758 -14.26 30.41 -24.31
CA LYS A 758 -14.41 29.45 -25.40
C LYS A 758 -13.47 28.26 -25.26
N LEU A 759 -12.22 28.50 -24.87
CA LEU A 759 -11.27 27.43 -24.57
C LEU A 759 -11.76 26.50 -23.45
N CYS A 760 -12.32 27.06 -22.37
CA CYS A 760 -12.85 26.26 -21.26
C CYS A 760 -14.10 25.47 -21.67
N GLU A 761 -14.96 26.04 -22.53
CA GLU A 761 -16.11 25.33 -23.11
C GLU A 761 -15.67 24.20 -24.07
N ASP A 762 -14.68 24.44 -24.91
CA ASP A 762 -14.09 23.44 -25.81
C ASP A 762 -13.44 22.29 -25.03
N LEU A 763 -12.77 22.58 -23.90
CA LEU A 763 -12.20 21.58 -23.00
C LEU A 763 -13.28 20.70 -22.33
N ILE A 764 -14.40 21.30 -21.91
CA ILE A 764 -15.54 20.55 -21.35
C ILE A 764 -16.16 19.65 -22.43
N ALA A 765 -16.35 20.17 -23.65
CA ALA A 765 -16.92 19.41 -24.77
C ALA A 765 -15.97 18.32 -25.31
N ALA A 766 -14.66 18.49 -25.15
CA ALA A 766 -13.66 17.48 -25.52
C ALA A 766 -13.74 16.22 -24.65
N LYS A 767 -14.24 16.31 -23.41
CA LYS A 767 -14.35 15.15 -22.51
C LYS A 767 -15.19 14.02 -23.09
N ASP A 768 -16.38 14.32 -23.58
CA ASP A 768 -17.28 13.29 -24.12
C ASP A 768 -16.64 12.58 -25.32
N LYS A 769 -15.82 13.30 -26.09
CA LYS A 769 -15.03 12.75 -27.20
C LYS A 769 -13.79 11.96 -26.73
N LEU A 770 -13.20 12.31 -25.58
CA LEU A 770 -12.12 11.51 -24.97
C LEU A 770 -12.65 10.15 -24.49
N ASP A 771 -13.86 10.13 -23.92
CA ASP A 771 -14.51 8.87 -23.48
C ASP A 771 -14.83 7.96 -24.70
N GLU A 772 -15.23 8.53 -25.84
CA GLU A 772 -15.37 7.80 -27.12
C GLU A 772 -14.03 7.21 -27.60
N VAL A 773 -12.96 8.01 -27.60
CA VAL A 773 -11.61 7.53 -27.98
C VAL A 773 -11.12 6.44 -27.02
N LYS A 774 -11.34 6.60 -25.71
CA LYS A 774 -11.01 5.58 -24.70
C LYS A 774 -11.75 4.28 -24.96
N THR A 775 -13.04 4.36 -25.29
CA THR A 775 -13.86 3.19 -25.62
C THR A 775 -13.31 2.46 -26.84
N MET A 776 -12.98 3.19 -27.91
CA MET A 776 -12.35 2.64 -29.11
C MET A 776 -11.01 1.97 -28.79
N LEU A 777 -10.11 2.63 -28.04
CA LEU A 777 -8.81 2.04 -27.68
C LEU A 777 -8.95 0.81 -26.77
N THR A 778 -9.97 0.78 -25.90
CA THR A 778 -10.29 -0.40 -25.08
C THR A 778 -10.77 -1.57 -25.94
N GLU A 779 -11.54 -1.30 -26.99
CA GLU A 779 -11.93 -2.32 -27.96
C GLU A 779 -10.73 -2.85 -28.76
N VAL A 780 -9.78 -1.98 -29.12
CA VAL A 780 -8.51 -2.39 -29.75
C VAL A 780 -7.72 -3.31 -28.83
N LEU A 781 -7.56 -2.95 -27.55
CA LEU A 781 -6.90 -3.80 -26.55
C LEU A 781 -7.60 -5.16 -26.46
N THR A 782 -8.93 -5.18 -26.37
CA THR A 782 -9.73 -6.40 -26.31
C THR A 782 -9.54 -7.28 -27.55
N ASN A 783 -9.48 -6.68 -28.74
CA ASN A 783 -9.27 -7.41 -29.99
C ASN A 783 -7.84 -7.95 -30.11
N LEU A 784 -6.84 -7.18 -29.67
CA LEU A 784 -5.46 -7.62 -29.58
C LEU A 784 -5.34 -8.81 -28.62
N GLU A 785 -5.93 -8.74 -27.43
CA GLU A 785 -5.94 -9.84 -26.47
C GLU A 785 -6.61 -11.10 -27.03
N LYS A 786 -7.71 -10.96 -27.78
CA LYS A 786 -8.33 -12.08 -28.51
C LYS A 786 -7.41 -12.67 -29.57
N GLU A 787 -6.66 -11.85 -30.31
CA GLU A 787 -5.70 -12.33 -31.31
C GLU A 787 -4.52 -13.05 -30.65
N ILE A 788 -4.00 -12.56 -29.53
CA ILE A 788 -2.96 -13.22 -28.73
C ILE A 788 -3.47 -14.57 -28.24
N LYS A 789 -4.66 -14.60 -27.62
CA LYS A 789 -5.28 -15.85 -27.14
C LYS A 789 -5.54 -16.87 -28.27
N ALA A 790 -5.98 -16.41 -29.43
CA ALA A 790 -6.19 -17.27 -30.60
C ALA A 790 -4.86 -17.78 -31.20
N ASN A 791 -3.76 -17.06 -31.00
CA ASN A 791 -2.43 -17.50 -31.37
C ASN A 791 -1.89 -18.55 -30.38
N ASP A 792 -2.05 -18.34 -29.07
CA ASP A 792 -1.69 -19.32 -28.03
C ASP A 792 -2.42 -20.65 -28.25
N ALA A 793 -3.72 -20.59 -28.55
CA ALA A 793 -4.55 -21.78 -28.80
C ALA A 793 -4.09 -22.64 -30.00
N LYS A 794 -3.20 -22.13 -30.86
CA LYS A 794 -2.60 -22.93 -31.94
C LYS A 794 -1.60 -23.96 -31.41
N MET A 795 -1.14 -23.83 -30.16
CA MET A 795 -0.26 -24.78 -29.50
C MET A 795 -1.04 -25.96 -28.90
N ASP A 796 -2.29 -25.75 -28.50
CA ASP A 796 -3.13 -26.70 -27.77
C ASP A 796 -3.21 -28.10 -28.42
N PRO A 797 -3.33 -28.26 -29.76
CA PRO A 797 -3.38 -29.58 -30.37
C PRO A 797 -2.11 -30.40 -30.11
N PHE A 798 -0.94 -29.74 -30.07
CA PHE A 798 0.35 -30.41 -29.85
C PHE A 798 0.56 -30.76 -28.37
N ILE A 799 0.19 -29.83 -27.48
CA ILE A 799 0.22 -30.06 -26.03
C ILE A 799 -0.73 -31.21 -25.66
N THR A 800 -1.94 -31.21 -26.22
CA THR A 800 -2.94 -32.26 -25.99
C THR A 800 -2.46 -33.61 -26.51
N GLU A 801 -1.84 -33.66 -27.69
CA GLU A 801 -1.33 -34.92 -28.22
C GLU A 801 -0.14 -35.42 -27.39
N ALA A 802 0.75 -34.55 -26.92
CA ALA A 802 1.84 -34.95 -26.01
C ALA A 802 1.29 -35.52 -24.68
N ALA A 803 0.30 -34.86 -24.07
CA ALA A 803 -0.35 -35.33 -22.84
C ALA A 803 -1.07 -36.68 -23.04
N LYS A 804 -1.78 -36.84 -24.16
CA LYS A 804 -2.43 -38.10 -24.53
C LYS A 804 -1.41 -39.24 -24.72
N MET A 805 -0.26 -38.96 -25.34
CA MET A 805 0.80 -39.96 -25.49
C MET A 805 1.49 -40.28 -24.17
N TRP A 806 1.62 -39.31 -23.26
CA TRP A 806 2.07 -39.56 -21.90
C TRP A 806 1.13 -40.51 -21.14
N ALA A 807 -0.18 -40.25 -21.19
CA ALA A 807 -1.17 -41.15 -20.59
C ALA A 807 -1.11 -42.58 -21.18
N ALA A 808 -0.74 -42.71 -22.46
CA ALA A 808 -0.50 -44.02 -23.07
C ALA A 808 0.77 -44.70 -22.53
N VAL A 809 1.82 -43.95 -22.20
CA VAL A 809 3.02 -44.47 -21.51
C VAL A 809 2.65 -44.94 -20.11
N GLU A 810 1.91 -44.14 -19.33
CA GLU A 810 1.46 -44.52 -18.00
C GLU A 810 0.63 -45.80 -18.03
N LYS A 811 -0.34 -45.88 -18.93
CA LYS A 811 -1.15 -47.10 -19.10
C LYS A 811 -0.30 -48.31 -19.50
N ALA A 812 0.65 -48.15 -20.43
CA ALA A 812 1.53 -49.26 -20.82
C ALA A 812 2.42 -49.72 -19.66
N GLN A 813 2.85 -48.80 -18.78
CA GLN A 813 3.56 -49.14 -17.55
C GLN A 813 2.66 -49.94 -16.60
N ASP A 814 1.40 -49.55 -16.44
CA ASP A 814 0.41 -50.30 -15.65
C ASP A 814 0.22 -51.72 -16.18
N ASP A 815 0.09 -51.87 -17.50
CA ASP A 815 -0.08 -53.17 -18.16
C ASP A 815 1.16 -54.07 -17.96
N VAL A 816 2.38 -53.50 -18.00
CA VAL A 816 3.64 -54.20 -17.68
C VAL A 816 3.67 -54.66 -16.22
N ASP A 817 3.36 -53.77 -15.28
CA ASP A 817 3.38 -54.09 -13.84
C ASP A 817 2.39 -55.22 -13.53
N ALA A 818 1.17 -55.14 -14.10
CA ALA A 818 0.14 -56.16 -13.93
C ALA A 818 0.53 -57.52 -14.54
N ALA A 819 1.17 -57.53 -15.72
CA ALA A 819 1.66 -58.75 -16.34
C ALA A 819 2.81 -59.38 -15.55
N GLU A 820 3.68 -58.56 -14.94
CA GLU A 820 4.77 -59.02 -14.10
C GLU A 820 4.24 -59.66 -12.81
N ASP A 821 3.27 -59.03 -12.17
CA ASP A 821 2.58 -59.57 -10.99
C ASP A 821 1.87 -60.89 -11.30
N ALA A 822 1.12 -60.96 -12.41
CA ALA A 822 0.42 -62.17 -12.82
C ALA A 822 1.38 -63.34 -13.07
N LYS A 823 2.56 -63.07 -13.63
CA LYS A 823 3.61 -64.07 -13.82
C LYS A 823 4.21 -64.50 -12.48
N ASN A 824 4.55 -63.55 -11.61
CA ASN A 824 5.18 -63.82 -10.31
C ASN A 824 4.24 -64.58 -9.36
N ALA A 825 2.92 -64.40 -9.48
CA ALA A 825 1.92 -65.14 -8.71
C ALA A 825 2.01 -66.67 -8.87
N TYR A 826 2.46 -67.17 -10.02
CA TYR A 826 2.65 -68.61 -10.23
C TYR A 826 3.74 -69.22 -9.33
N THR A 827 4.77 -68.44 -8.97
CA THR A 827 5.88 -68.93 -8.13
C THR A 827 5.81 -68.41 -6.69
N ALA A 828 4.93 -67.45 -6.39
CA ALA A 828 4.84 -66.80 -5.08
C ALA A 828 4.71 -67.79 -3.89
N ASP A 829 3.82 -68.77 -3.99
CA ASP A 829 3.60 -69.77 -2.93
C ASP A 829 4.85 -70.62 -2.67
N ILE A 830 5.48 -71.11 -3.75
CA ILE A 830 6.66 -71.97 -3.62
C ILE A 830 7.90 -71.16 -3.23
N ASP A 831 7.98 -69.90 -3.64
CA ASP A 831 9.03 -68.97 -3.24
C ASP A 831 8.96 -68.67 -1.73
N ALA A 832 7.75 -68.44 -1.21
CA ALA A 832 7.53 -68.28 0.23
C ALA A 832 7.91 -69.53 1.03
N GLU A 833 7.61 -70.74 0.52
CA GLU A 833 8.01 -72.01 1.13
C GLU A 833 9.53 -72.18 1.16
N ILE A 834 10.23 -71.89 0.05
CA ILE A 834 11.70 -71.94 -0.02
C ILE A 834 12.33 -70.97 0.99
N ILE A 835 11.83 -69.74 1.08
CA ILE A 835 12.31 -68.73 2.04
C ILE A 835 12.12 -69.24 3.48
N SER A 836 10.92 -69.72 3.82
CA SER A 836 10.64 -70.24 5.17
C SER A 836 11.54 -71.42 5.53
N CYS A 837 11.75 -72.37 4.61
CA CYS A 837 12.67 -73.49 4.82
C CYS A 837 14.12 -73.03 5.03
N GLN A 838 14.61 -72.06 4.25
CA GLN A 838 15.95 -71.52 4.41
C GLN A 838 16.11 -70.83 5.78
N SER A 839 15.18 -69.95 6.15
CA SER A 839 15.21 -69.30 7.46
C SER A 839 15.18 -70.32 8.60
N TYR A 840 14.42 -71.42 8.46
CA TYR A 840 14.39 -72.45 9.50
C TYR A 840 15.72 -73.19 9.63
N VAL A 841 16.42 -73.41 8.51
CA VAL A 841 17.80 -73.94 8.51
C VAL A 841 18.73 -72.99 9.27
N ASP A 842 18.62 -71.68 9.02
CA ASP A 842 19.44 -70.66 9.67
C ASP A 842 19.16 -70.59 11.18
N ASP A 843 17.87 -70.57 11.57
CA ASP A 843 17.42 -70.58 12.98
C ASP A 843 17.95 -71.80 13.73
N LEU A 844 17.80 -73.02 13.17
CA LEU A 844 18.30 -74.25 13.77
C LEU A 844 19.83 -74.29 13.85
N THR A 845 20.52 -73.76 12.84
CA THR A 845 21.98 -73.64 12.83
C THR A 845 22.46 -72.70 13.93
N GLN A 846 21.74 -71.61 14.17
CA GLN A 846 22.05 -70.68 15.26
C GLN A 846 21.79 -71.32 16.63
N ILE A 847 20.64 -71.97 16.82
CA ILE A 847 20.32 -72.73 18.04
C ILE A 847 21.42 -73.77 18.34
N GLN A 848 21.89 -74.49 17.32
CA GLN A 848 22.97 -75.45 17.47
C GLN A 848 24.29 -74.79 17.88
N LYS A 849 24.67 -73.68 17.24
CA LYS A 849 25.89 -72.92 17.60
C LYS A 849 25.83 -72.45 19.04
N ASP A 850 24.69 -71.90 19.46
CA ASP A 850 24.46 -71.43 20.82
C ASP A 850 24.55 -72.59 21.82
N LEU A 851 23.91 -73.72 21.50
CA LEU A 851 23.98 -74.94 22.30
C LEU A 851 25.43 -75.43 22.47
N VAL A 852 26.19 -75.54 21.38
CA VAL A 852 27.59 -75.99 21.39
C VAL A 852 28.49 -75.02 22.18
N ALA A 853 28.33 -73.72 21.98
CA ALA A 853 29.09 -72.70 22.71
C ALA A 853 28.84 -72.79 24.21
N GLN A 854 27.60 -73.02 24.63
CA GLN A 854 27.23 -73.16 26.03
C GLN A 854 27.68 -74.50 26.63
N ILE A 855 27.58 -75.62 25.91
CA ILE A 855 28.14 -76.92 26.35
C ILE A 855 29.64 -76.80 26.61
N ASN A 856 30.39 -76.22 25.66
CA ASN A 856 31.83 -76.01 25.79
C ASN A 856 32.17 -75.12 26.99
N SER A 857 31.28 -74.17 27.32
CA SER A 857 31.41 -73.31 28.50
C SER A 857 31.14 -74.04 29.83
N ILE A 858 30.64 -75.28 29.83
CA ILE A 858 30.39 -76.08 31.05
C ILE A 858 31.33 -77.29 31.16
N THR A 859 31.60 -77.98 30.04
CA THR A 859 32.30 -79.27 30.03
C THR A 859 33.82 -79.17 29.78
N GLY A 860 34.33 -78.03 29.33
CA GLY A 860 35.72 -77.86 28.91
C GLY A 860 36.72 -77.78 30.07
N GLY A 861 37.52 -78.85 30.27
CA GLY A 861 38.67 -78.90 31.19
C GLY A 861 39.87 -78.02 30.83
N THR A 862 39.72 -77.09 29.88
CA THR A 862 40.67 -76.02 29.54
C THR A 862 39.97 -74.65 29.41
N ALA A 863 38.65 -74.59 29.58
CA ALA A 863 37.93 -73.33 29.69
C ALA A 863 38.24 -72.73 31.06
N THR A 864 38.68 -71.48 31.06
CA THR A 864 39.25 -70.88 32.27
C THR A 864 38.19 -70.37 33.24
N ASN A 865 36.89 -70.42 32.88
CA ASN A 865 35.74 -70.27 33.80
C ASN A 865 34.47 -70.98 33.30
N PRO A 866 34.04 -72.07 33.96
CA PRO A 866 32.80 -72.77 33.60
C PRO A 866 31.53 -72.06 34.15
N ILE A 867 30.45 -72.00 33.36
CA ILE A 867 29.13 -71.49 33.81
C ILE A 867 28.37 -72.53 34.64
N THR A 868 27.50 -72.10 35.57
CA THR A 868 26.70 -73.03 36.39
C THR A 868 25.49 -73.58 35.62
N ALA A 869 24.96 -74.74 36.03
CA ALA A 869 23.74 -75.31 35.45
C ALA A 869 22.53 -74.36 35.58
N GLU A 870 22.44 -73.60 36.67
CA GLU A 870 21.40 -72.56 36.85
C GLU A 870 21.56 -71.42 35.83
N GLN A 871 22.79 -70.98 35.57
CA GLN A 871 23.08 -69.96 34.54
C GLN A 871 22.78 -70.46 33.14
N TYR A 872 23.01 -71.76 32.88
CA TYR A 872 22.65 -72.42 31.63
C TYR A 872 21.14 -72.43 31.40
N ALA A 873 20.35 -72.80 32.41
CA ALA A 873 18.90 -72.76 32.35
C ALA A 873 18.35 -71.33 32.17
N ASP A 874 18.91 -70.34 32.85
CA ASP A 874 18.46 -68.93 32.72
C ASP A 874 18.73 -68.34 31.32
N ILE A 875 19.78 -68.76 30.62
CA ILE A 875 20.02 -68.38 29.21
C ILE A 875 18.91 -68.94 28.32
N TRP A 876 18.54 -70.21 28.48
CA TRP A 876 17.45 -70.80 27.70
C TRP A 876 16.08 -70.21 28.05
N LYS A 877 15.83 -69.80 29.31
CA LYS A 877 14.62 -69.04 29.67
C LYS A 877 14.52 -67.73 28.91
N ASN A 878 15.64 -67.00 28.80
CA ASN A 878 15.68 -65.76 28.03
C ASN A 878 15.48 -66.02 26.53
N ASN A 879 16.07 -67.08 25.99
CA ASN A 879 15.88 -67.47 24.58
C ASN A 879 14.44 -67.88 24.26
N VAL A 880 13.75 -68.55 25.19
CA VAL A 880 12.31 -68.86 25.07
C VAL A 880 11.48 -67.57 25.06
N ALA A 881 11.67 -66.71 26.07
CA ALA A 881 10.94 -65.45 26.16
C ALA A 881 11.14 -64.55 24.92
N LEU A 882 12.37 -64.49 24.40
CA LEU A 882 12.71 -63.79 23.17
C LEU A 882 12.01 -64.38 21.94
N ALA A 883 12.00 -65.71 21.82
CA ALA A 883 11.36 -66.41 20.72
C ALA A 883 9.83 -66.27 20.74
N GLU A 884 9.20 -66.28 21.93
CA GLU A 884 7.77 -66.04 22.14
C GLU A 884 7.37 -64.61 21.79
N GLN A 885 8.16 -63.63 22.22
CA GLN A 885 7.92 -62.23 21.84
C GLN A 885 8.03 -62.04 20.32
N THR A 886 9.02 -62.68 19.69
CA THR A 886 9.20 -62.67 18.24
C THR A 886 8.00 -63.32 17.53
N LEU A 887 7.47 -64.42 18.06
CA LEU A 887 6.27 -65.09 17.54
C LEU A 887 5.04 -64.17 17.59
N ALA A 888 4.81 -63.50 18.71
CA ALA A 888 3.71 -62.54 18.87
C ALA A 888 3.80 -61.40 17.83
N ASN A 889 5.00 -60.91 17.55
CA ASN A 889 5.22 -59.89 16.51
C ASN A 889 4.88 -60.41 15.11
N TYR A 890 5.24 -61.65 14.77
CA TYR A 890 4.89 -62.23 13.47
C TYR A 890 3.39 -62.52 13.32
N GLN A 891 2.68 -62.84 14.41
CA GLN A 891 1.23 -63.02 14.38
C GLN A 891 0.48 -61.73 13.99
N VAL A 892 0.94 -60.58 14.48
CA VAL A 892 0.42 -59.26 14.06
C VAL A 892 0.59 -59.06 12.54
N ALA A 893 1.69 -59.53 11.95
CA ALA A 893 1.91 -59.40 10.51
C ALA A 893 0.90 -60.20 9.68
N VAL A 894 0.41 -61.34 10.20
CA VAL A 894 -0.68 -62.10 9.58
C VAL A 894 -1.99 -61.31 9.62
N GLU A 895 -2.36 -60.77 10.78
CA GLU A 895 -3.57 -59.96 10.94
C GLU A 895 -3.59 -58.76 9.97
N VAL A 896 -2.46 -58.04 9.85
CA VAL A 896 -2.32 -56.91 8.94
C VAL A 896 -2.48 -57.34 7.48
N ALA A 897 -1.93 -58.49 7.08
CA ALA A 897 -2.05 -59.00 5.72
C ALA A 897 -3.49 -59.43 5.40
N GLU A 898 -4.21 -60.03 6.35
CA GLU A 898 -5.63 -60.38 6.22
C GLU A 898 -6.50 -59.12 6.07
N GLU A 899 -6.29 -58.12 6.93
CA GLU A 899 -6.99 -56.82 6.88
C GLU A 899 -6.75 -56.11 5.55
N SER A 900 -5.52 -56.17 5.02
CA SER A 900 -5.16 -55.58 3.73
C SER A 900 -5.96 -56.21 2.58
N ILE A 901 -6.15 -57.53 2.58
CA ILE A 901 -6.95 -58.24 1.58
C ILE A 901 -8.43 -57.88 1.69
N GLU A 902 -8.96 -57.76 2.92
CA GLU A 902 -10.36 -57.36 3.14
C GLU A 902 -10.62 -55.94 2.64
N LEU A 903 -9.73 -54.99 2.96
CA LEU A 903 -9.82 -53.62 2.48
C LEU A 903 -9.68 -53.55 0.96
N PHE A 904 -8.82 -54.37 0.36
CA PHE A 904 -8.67 -54.43 -1.09
C PHE A 904 -9.96 -54.89 -1.75
N LYS A 905 -10.56 -55.98 -1.26
CA LYS A 905 -11.86 -56.50 -1.75
C LYS A 905 -13.00 -55.50 -1.55
N ALA A 906 -12.93 -54.66 -0.52
CA ALA A 906 -13.90 -53.60 -0.26
C ALA A 906 -13.65 -52.31 -1.08
N GLY A 907 -12.58 -52.23 -1.87
CA GLY A 907 -12.18 -51.03 -2.60
C GLY A 907 -11.70 -49.88 -1.70
N LYS A 908 -11.25 -50.20 -0.48
CA LYS A 908 -10.82 -49.25 0.57
C LYS A 908 -9.32 -49.31 0.89
N TYR A 909 -8.57 -50.18 0.22
CA TYR A 909 -7.13 -50.28 0.37
C TYR A 909 -6.42 -49.13 -0.36
N THR A 910 -5.61 -48.36 0.35
CA THR A 910 -4.98 -47.13 -0.15
C THR A 910 -3.46 -47.15 0.07
N LEU A 911 -2.74 -46.27 -0.62
CA LEU A 911 -1.31 -46.05 -0.37
C LEU A 911 -1.07 -45.56 1.06
N ALA A 912 -1.91 -44.64 1.54
CA ALA A 912 -1.86 -44.15 2.92
C ALA A 912 -1.97 -45.28 3.96
N TYR A 913 -2.87 -46.24 3.74
CA TYR A 913 -2.99 -47.41 4.61
C TYR A 913 -1.71 -48.27 4.62
N ASN A 914 -1.03 -48.41 3.49
CA ASN A 914 0.24 -49.15 3.42
C ASN A 914 1.36 -48.47 4.18
N VAL A 915 1.46 -47.14 4.04
CA VAL A 915 2.42 -46.32 4.77
C VAL A 915 2.14 -46.39 6.27
N GLU A 916 0.88 -46.27 6.68
CA GLU A 916 0.45 -46.36 8.09
C GLU A 916 0.83 -47.71 8.72
N LYS A 917 0.57 -48.83 8.04
CA LYS A 917 0.88 -50.16 8.58
C LYS A 917 2.37 -50.46 8.57
N ALA A 918 3.11 -50.00 7.55
CA ALA A 918 4.56 -50.13 7.53
C ALA A 918 5.23 -49.27 8.61
N GLN A 919 4.71 -48.06 8.88
CA GLN A 919 5.13 -47.21 9.99
C GLN A 919 4.91 -47.92 11.33
N LEU A 920 3.73 -48.52 11.56
CA LEU A 920 3.44 -49.27 12.78
C LEU A 920 4.39 -50.44 12.98
N LYS A 921 4.77 -51.13 11.90
CA LYS A 921 5.74 -52.25 11.95
C LYS A 921 7.15 -51.74 12.28
N MET A 922 7.56 -50.61 11.70
CA MET A 922 8.82 -49.94 12.01
C MET A 922 8.87 -49.49 13.48
N ASP A 923 7.80 -48.88 13.99
CA ASP A 923 7.70 -48.43 15.39
C ASP A 923 7.83 -49.60 16.38
N LYS A 924 7.17 -50.73 16.11
CA LYS A 924 7.29 -51.93 16.95
C LYS A 924 8.68 -52.57 16.91
N ALA A 925 9.29 -52.65 15.72
CA ALA A 925 10.66 -53.15 15.59
C ALA A 925 11.64 -52.23 16.31
N GLN A 926 11.36 -50.93 16.32
CA GLN A 926 12.13 -49.92 17.03
C GLN A 926 12.05 -50.10 18.55
N GLU A 927 10.85 -50.26 19.11
CA GLU A 927 10.68 -50.51 20.55
C GLU A 927 11.48 -51.74 21.00
N ALA A 928 11.46 -52.81 20.20
CA ALA A 928 12.20 -54.04 20.49
C ALA A 928 13.72 -53.84 20.43
N TYR A 929 14.22 -53.07 19.45
CA TYR A 929 15.62 -52.68 19.37
C TYR A 929 16.08 -51.81 20.54
N GLU A 930 15.26 -50.85 21.00
CA GLU A 930 15.60 -50.00 22.15
C GLU A 930 15.74 -50.80 23.45
N VAL A 931 14.88 -51.80 23.64
CA VAL A 931 14.98 -52.73 24.76
C VAL A 931 16.30 -53.51 24.70
N ALA A 932 16.65 -54.05 23.54
CA ALA A 932 17.92 -54.77 23.35
C ALA A 932 19.15 -53.85 23.56
N LEU A 933 19.08 -52.60 23.09
CA LEU A 933 20.14 -51.61 23.25
C LEU A 933 20.34 -51.24 24.72
N SER A 934 19.26 -51.14 25.50
CA SER A 934 19.34 -50.93 26.95
C SER A 934 20.08 -52.07 27.66
N ILE A 935 19.81 -53.32 27.26
CA ILE A 935 20.47 -54.51 27.79
C ILE A 935 21.97 -54.51 27.42
N TYR A 936 22.29 -54.19 26.17
CA TYR A 936 23.68 -54.05 25.70
C TYR A 936 24.44 -52.97 26.46
N ASN A 937 23.88 -51.77 26.60
CA ASN A 937 24.51 -50.66 27.31
C ASN A 937 24.78 -51.00 28.77
N LYS A 938 23.86 -51.72 29.42
CA LYS A 938 24.06 -52.21 30.79
C LYS A 938 25.20 -53.22 30.87
N ALA A 939 25.26 -54.18 29.95
CA ALA A 939 26.34 -55.17 29.90
C ALA A 939 27.71 -54.53 29.59
N LEU A 940 27.74 -53.51 28.72
CA LEU A 940 28.95 -52.76 28.37
C LEU A 940 29.46 -51.95 29.57
N ALA A 941 28.55 -51.31 30.31
CA ALA A 941 28.87 -50.58 31.54
C ALA A 941 29.42 -51.52 32.64
N ASP A 942 28.88 -52.73 32.76
CA ASP A 942 29.38 -53.76 33.67
C ASP A 942 30.84 -54.14 33.32
N VAL A 943 31.14 -54.40 32.04
CA VAL A 943 32.50 -54.71 31.56
C VAL A 943 33.47 -53.55 31.84
N LYS A 944 33.05 -52.31 31.57
CA LYS A 944 33.84 -51.10 31.86
C LYS A 944 34.16 -50.95 33.34
N THR A 945 33.17 -51.15 34.22
CA THR A 945 33.34 -51.03 35.68
C THR A 945 34.31 -52.10 36.21
N ILE A 946 34.23 -53.32 35.66
CA ILE A 946 35.13 -54.42 36.01
C ILE A 946 36.56 -54.10 35.54
N LEU A 947 36.75 -53.68 34.29
CA LEU A 947 38.06 -53.27 33.77
C LEU A 947 38.67 -52.12 34.58
N GLU A 948 37.88 -51.10 34.94
CA GLU A 948 38.32 -50.00 35.80
C GLU A 948 38.74 -50.44 37.21
N THR A 949 38.10 -51.48 37.73
CA THR A 949 38.44 -52.07 39.03
C THR A 949 39.73 -52.89 38.94
N LEU A 950 39.89 -53.70 37.89
CA LEU A 950 41.08 -54.53 37.64
C LEU A 950 42.33 -53.71 37.27
N THR A 951 42.13 -52.50 36.74
CA THR A 951 43.23 -51.62 36.32
C THR A 951 43.77 -50.73 37.46
N LYS A 952 42.99 -50.52 38.53
CA LYS A 952 43.40 -49.75 39.72
C LYS A 952 44.33 -50.59 40.57
#